data_AF-A0A945X4M8-F1
#
_entry.id   AF-A0A945X4M8-F1
#
_cell.length_a   1.000
_cell.length_b   1.000
_cell.length_c   1.000
_cell.angle_alpha   90.00
_cell.angle_beta   90.00
_cell.angle_gamma   90.00
#
_symmetry.space_group_name_H-M   'P 1'
#
loop_
_entity.id
_entity.type
_entity.pdbx_description
1 polymer ?
#
loop_
_entity_poly.entity_id
_entity_poly.type
_entity_poly.pdbx_seq_one_letter_code
_entity_poly.pdbx_strand_id
1 'polypeptide(L)'
;MTKRAVLLGLLGAATICGITFFNDMVMRGTFLVGNFLPVSVFGSLILFLLLANPCLGRLGKGASLKGSELAVIMALTLFACFLPGRGLMHQFTTFLMLPSHHMRTIPGWQGEPTNVGLQDVTDVDALTQALAHRSQDDVETSTRGYLLRTLPAEIGRQDVQTGTDGSSALATAIAALNDMLDDSELARLGLADEELVLPPYVLRITDERTRVPSHAQDLTRVNRAILDALFPKALSPRKPSVLEHAPPRMLADTRENTTVVLDGFVNGLAVGDEPIAFTEVPFAAWKRTLLFWVPLILALSVAAIGLSLVLHRQWSDHEHLPYPTVEFACSLLPEPGKTQGAVFRNRMFWGAIIGVLFLHMNNYAYVWWPEKLIRIQTRFDFWPLVELVPIFRKSNVGIWNMFHPNIYFTVIGFAYFLATDISLSLGIAPYAFAIAVGILAGYGVTIGGAFLQPSISPFLYAGSYCGMFLVLVYTGRRYYTTVFKRGFLLPAQDAAEPHAVWGARAFVIGCLIFVAQLVAVGLDWQMAALYTLITIILLVVISRLVAEAGVFYLHAYFFPCALIWGFLGATSVGPDQLLIMGMVSSVLLIDPREALMPYVVSGLQLADRSKVKVGRTATWGMGAIVLGFAVAIPATLYWQYRYGAIRTGDGWTCGGVPKFVFNANSVVRRTLEAQGTLSLSETLEGWQRFGEAIPTGQCVIGFAVMFSLVLLFTFLRHRFAWWPLHPLLFLVLATWQSRMLAFSFLLGWLIKTCVTKYGGASLYQKLKPLMIGLVAGEMLAAIIPMIIGAAYYFITGEPPESFSVYR
;
A
#
# COMPACT_ATOMS: atom_id res chain seq x y z
N MET A 1 -11.10 23.24 21.16
CA MET A 1 -11.64 22.06 20.48
C MET A 1 -13.01 21.79 21.08
N THR A 2 -14.08 21.98 20.29
CA THR A 2 -15.48 21.86 20.75
C THR A 2 -15.99 20.42 20.51
N LYS A 3 -16.95 19.95 21.31
CA LYS A 3 -17.57 18.62 21.13
C LYS A 3 -18.23 18.49 19.74
N ARG A 4 -18.90 19.57 19.30
CA ARG A 4 -19.53 19.67 17.98
C ARG A 4 -18.55 19.43 16.84
N ALA A 5 -17.37 20.07 16.87
CA ALA A 5 -16.37 19.89 15.83
C ALA A 5 -15.82 18.46 15.76
N VAL A 6 -15.66 17.80 16.92
CA VAL A 6 -15.22 16.40 16.98
C VAL A 6 -16.27 15.47 16.40
N LEU A 7 -17.52 15.59 16.81
CA LEU A 7 -18.63 14.77 16.31
C LEU A 7 -18.79 14.91 14.79
N LEU A 8 -18.74 16.15 14.28
CA LEU A 8 -18.82 16.40 12.84
C LEU A 8 -17.59 15.88 12.09
N GLY A 9 -16.40 15.94 12.68
CA GLY A 9 -15.19 15.37 12.09
C GLY A 9 -15.22 13.84 12.02
N LEU A 10 -15.71 13.18 13.07
CA LEU A 10 -15.92 11.73 13.07
C LEU A 10 -17.02 11.31 12.09
N LEU A 11 -18.10 12.08 12.00
CA LEU A 11 -19.14 11.87 10.98
C LEU A 11 -18.59 12.04 9.56
N GLY A 12 -17.75 13.05 9.34
CA GLY A 12 -17.04 13.26 8.08
C GLY A 12 -16.19 12.04 7.72
N ALA A 13 -15.35 11.58 8.66
CA ALA A 13 -14.54 10.36 8.50
C ALA A 13 -15.37 9.11 8.18
N ALA A 14 -16.47 8.87 8.89
CA ALA A 14 -17.37 7.76 8.61
C ALA A 14 -18.03 7.88 7.23
N THR A 15 -18.47 9.09 6.87
CA THR A 15 -19.13 9.36 5.59
C THR A 15 -18.20 9.06 4.43
N ILE A 16 -16.97 9.61 4.43
CA ILE A 16 -16.00 9.34 3.36
C ILE A 16 -15.66 7.84 3.28
N CYS A 17 -15.52 7.16 4.41
CA CYS A 17 -15.25 5.72 4.42
C CYS A 17 -16.40 4.89 3.83
N GLY A 18 -17.65 5.30 4.03
CA GLY A 18 -18.83 4.58 3.54
C GLY A 18 -19.14 4.81 2.07
N ILE A 19 -18.98 6.04 1.57
CA ILE A 19 -19.44 6.40 0.21
C ILE A 19 -18.36 6.28 -0.86
N THR A 20 -17.08 6.29 -0.48
CA THR A 20 -16.01 6.46 -1.47
C THR A 20 -15.87 5.25 -2.39
N PHE A 21 -15.96 4.02 -1.87
CA PHE A 21 -15.91 2.83 -2.72
C PHE A 21 -17.04 2.85 -3.77
N PHE A 22 -18.25 3.22 -3.34
CA PHE A 22 -19.39 3.35 -4.24
C PHE A 22 -19.14 4.41 -5.33
N ASN A 23 -18.67 5.60 -4.97
CA ASN A 23 -18.36 6.63 -5.96
C ASN A 23 -17.26 6.21 -6.95
N ASP A 24 -16.16 5.68 -6.41
CA ASP A 24 -14.94 5.46 -7.18
C ASP A 24 -15.06 4.23 -8.08
N MET A 25 -15.71 3.16 -7.58
CA MET A 25 -15.72 1.86 -8.24
C MET A 25 -17.07 1.49 -8.86
N VAL A 26 -18.19 1.94 -8.29
CA VAL A 26 -19.53 1.66 -8.83
C VAL A 26 -19.95 2.78 -9.80
N MET A 27 -19.92 4.05 -9.36
CA MET A 27 -20.28 5.18 -10.22
C MET A 27 -19.17 5.59 -11.20
N ARG A 28 -17.91 5.20 -10.94
CA ARG A 28 -16.74 5.53 -11.77
C ARG A 28 -16.56 7.03 -12.03
N GLY A 29 -16.87 7.83 -11.01
CA GLY A 29 -16.67 9.28 -11.01
C GLY A 29 -15.20 9.68 -10.80
N THR A 30 -14.95 10.96 -10.62
CA THR A 30 -13.64 11.42 -10.11
C THR A 30 -13.40 10.81 -8.73
N PHE A 31 -12.17 10.38 -8.42
CA PHE A 31 -11.86 9.78 -7.12
C PHE A 31 -12.14 10.77 -5.98
N LEU A 32 -12.99 10.38 -5.03
CA LEU A 32 -13.28 11.19 -3.82
C LEU A 32 -12.02 11.37 -2.98
N VAL A 33 -11.22 10.30 -2.90
CA VAL A 33 -9.88 10.29 -2.33
C VAL A 33 -8.99 9.56 -3.35
N GLY A 34 -8.08 10.33 -3.97
CA GLY A 34 -7.17 9.85 -5.02
C GLY A 34 -5.70 10.23 -4.81
N ASN A 35 -5.42 11.09 -3.83
CA ASN A 35 -4.13 11.76 -3.58
C ASN A 35 -4.18 12.53 -2.24
N PHE A 36 -3.05 13.11 -1.81
CA PHE A 36 -2.92 13.86 -0.54
C PHE A 36 -3.66 15.23 -0.50
N LEU A 37 -4.46 15.54 -1.53
CA LEU A 37 -5.40 16.66 -1.57
C LEU A 37 -6.82 16.13 -1.92
N PRO A 38 -7.48 15.42 -0.99
CA PRO A 38 -8.74 14.74 -1.29
C PRO A 38 -9.83 15.72 -1.71
N VAL A 39 -10.39 15.53 -2.91
CA VAL A 39 -11.48 16.36 -3.45
C VAL A 39 -12.68 16.33 -2.50
N SER A 40 -12.96 15.16 -1.90
CA SER A 40 -14.01 14.98 -0.90
C SER A 40 -13.87 15.89 0.32
N VAL A 41 -12.66 16.29 0.71
CA VAL A 41 -12.41 17.13 1.90
C VAL A 41 -12.34 18.60 1.50
N PHE A 42 -11.52 18.94 0.50
CA PHE A 42 -11.29 20.32 0.10
C PHE A 42 -12.44 20.88 -0.75
N GLY A 43 -12.96 20.10 -1.69
CA GLY A 43 -14.11 20.49 -2.52
C GLY A 43 -15.39 20.65 -1.70
N SER A 44 -15.68 19.72 -0.79
CA SER A 44 -16.86 19.80 0.08
C SER A 44 -16.76 20.97 1.06
N LEU A 45 -15.56 21.30 1.57
CA LEU A 45 -15.34 22.49 2.38
C LEU A 45 -15.71 23.76 1.60
N ILE A 46 -15.28 23.89 0.34
CA ILE A 46 -15.59 25.06 -0.48
C ILE A 46 -17.11 25.18 -0.66
N LEU A 47 -17.80 24.10 -1.03
CA LEU A 47 -19.26 24.09 -1.15
C LEU A 47 -19.95 24.45 0.17
N PHE A 48 -19.50 23.87 1.28
CA PHE A 48 -20.04 24.14 2.61
C PHE A 48 -19.88 25.62 3.00
N LEU A 49 -18.71 26.21 2.73
CA LEU A 49 -18.44 27.62 3.02
C LEU A 49 -19.21 28.58 2.11
N LEU A 50 -19.48 28.19 0.86
CA LEU A 50 -20.25 29.00 -0.07
C LEU A 50 -21.76 28.97 0.23
N LEU A 51 -22.29 27.81 0.62
CA LEU A 51 -23.73 27.57 0.69
C LEU A 51 -24.21 27.41 2.13
N ALA A 52 -23.68 26.43 2.86
CA ALA A 52 -24.24 26.00 4.14
C ALA A 52 -23.86 26.93 5.31
N ASN A 53 -22.58 27.28 5.48
CA ASN A 53 -22.13 28.08 6.62
C ASN A 53 -22.76 29.50 6.67
N PRO A 54 -22.91 30.21 5.54
CA PRO A 54 -23.63 31.49 5.51
C PRO A 54 -25.11 31.34 5.89
N CYS A 55 -25.78 30.29 5.41
CA CYS A 55 -27.17 29.99 5.78
C CYS A 55 -27.30 29.70 7.27
N LEU A 56 -26.40 28.91 7.85
CA LEU A 56 -26.33 28.68 9.29
C LEU A 56 -26.11 30.00 10.06
N GLY A 57 -25.26 30.89 9.55
CA GLY A 57 -25.05 32.22 10.14
C GLY A 57 -26.29 33.10 10.15
N ARG A 58 -27.19 32.95 9.15
CA ARG A 58 -28.50 33.63 9.12
C ARG A 58 -29.48 33.05 10.14
N LEU A 59 -29.42 31.74 10.41
CA LEU A 59 -30.24 31.06 11.41
C LEU A 59 -29.80 31.37 12.84
N GLY A 60 -28.51 31.70 13.05
CA GLY A 60 -28.02 32.22 14.32
C GLY A 60 -26.50 32.22 14.42
N LYS A 61 -25.94 33.18 15.17
CA LYS A 61 -24.48 33.33 15.36
C LYS A 61 -23.80 32.11 16.02
N GLY A 62 -24.56 31.29 16.76
CA GLY A 62 -24.07 30.04 17.35
C GLY A 62 -24.15 28.82 16.41
N ALA A 63 -24.91 28.92 15.32
CA ALA A 63 -25.12 27.82 14.38
C ALA A 63 -24.01 27.73 13.33
N SER A 64 -23.41 28.85 12.92
CA SER A 64 -22.25 28.83 12.01
C SER A 64 -21.02 28.19 12.65
N LEU A 65 -20.21 27.51 11.83
CA LEU A 65 -18.96 26.91 12.26
C LEU A 65 -17.81 27.91 12.14
N LYS A 66 -16.99 27.96 13.20
CA LYS A 66 -15.78 28.79 13.24
C LYS A 66 -14.64 28.13 12.46
N GLY A 67 -13.65 28.92 12.03
CA GLY A 67 -12.46 28.41 11.35
C GLY A 67 -11.73 27.31 12.13
N SER A 68 -11.60 27.44 13.46
CA SER A 68 -10.98 26.41 14.29
C SER A 68 -11.82 25.13 14.46
N GLU A 69 -13.14 25.19 14.27
CA GLU A 69 -14.01 24.02 14.27
C GLU A 69 -13.89 23.27 12.94
N LEU A 70 -13.92 24.00 11.83
CA LEU A 70 -13.71 23.44 10.49
C LEU A 70 -12.32 22.82 10.32
N ALA A 71 -11.28 23.45 10.88
CA ALA A 71 -9.93 22.89 10.91
C ALA A 71 -9.88 21.53 11.62
N VAL A 72 -10.62 21.36 12.72
CA VAL A 72 -10.72 20.06 13.42
C VAL A 72 -11.49 19.05 12.57
N ILE A 73 -12.62 19.45 11.98
CA ILE A 73 -13.43 18.56 11.13
C ILE A 73 -12.59 18.05 9.96
N MET A 74 -11.87 18.94 9.27
CA MET A 74 -10.97 18.59 8.19
C MET A 74 -9.82 17.71 8.66
N ALA A 75 -9.15 18.06 9.76
CA ALA A 75 -8.04 17.26 10.28
C ALA A 75 -8.47 15.83 10.61
N LEU A 76 -9.61 15.64 11.28
CA LEU A 76 -10.12 14.29 11.59
C LEU A 76 -10.54 13.52 10.34
N THR A 77 -11.12 14.21 9.35
CA THR A 77 -11.50 13.59 8.08
C THR A 77 -10.25 13.16 7.29
N LEU A 78 -9.21 14.00 7.23
CA LEU A 78 -7.93 13.68 6.58
C LEU A 78 -7.28 12.43 7.18
N PHE A 79 -7.32 12.24 8.49
CA PHE A 79 -6.74 11.05 9.13
C PHE A 79 -7.39 9.75 8.63
N ALA A 80 -8.67 9.78 8.24
CA ALA A 80 -9.37 8.61 7.71
C ALA A 80 -9.19 8.43 6.20
N CYS A 81 -8.68 9.43 5.46
CA CYS A 81 -8.58 9.38 4.00
C CYS A 81 -7.68 8.28 3.45
N PHE A 82 -6.71 7.75 4.21
CA PHE A 82 -5.89 6.63 3.71
C PHE A 82 -6.64 5.30 3.61
N LEU A 83 -7.84 5.20 4.22
CA LEU A 83 -8.62 3.96 4.24
C LEU A 83 -9.42 3.76 2.95
N PRO A 84 -10.32 4.67 2.53
CA PRO A 84 -11.16 4.45 1.37
C PRO A 84 -10.48 4.78 0.04
N GLY A 85 -11.19 4.54 -1.07
CA GLY A 85 -10.81 5.06 -2.40
C GLY A 85 -9.63 4.35 -3.01
N ARG A 86 -8.64 5.13 -3.48
CA ARG A 86 -7.35 4.61 -3.97
C ARG A 86 -6.35 4.35 -2.84
N GLY A 87 -6.78 4.45 -1.58
CA GLY A 87 -6.02 4.09 -0.40
C GLY A 87 -6.05 2.59 -0.11
N LEU A 88 -6.09 2.22 1.17
CA LEU A 88 -6.00 0.84 1.63
C LEU A 88 -7.07 -0.07 0.98
N MET A 89 -8.35 0.34 1.02
CA MET A 89 -9.47 -0.48 0.52
C MET A 89 -9.41 -0.73 -0.98
N HIS A 90 -8.60 0.02 -1.74
CA HIS A 90 -8.46 -0.20 -3.18
C HIS A 90 -7.98 -1.62 -3.48
N GLN A 91 -6.98 -2.09 -2.74
CA GLN A 91 -6.35 -3.40 -2.94
C GLN A 91 -6.52 -4.36 -1.77
N PHE A 92 -6.93 -3.88 -0.59
CA PHE A 92 -6.95 -4.69 0.63
C PHE A 92 -7.82 -5.94 0.49
N THR A 93 -9.09 -5.80 0.15
CA THR A 93 -9.99 -6.97 0.07
C THR A 93 -9.66 -7.86 -1.13
N THR A 94 -9.32 -7.28 -2.29
CA THR A 94 -8.98 -8.06 -3.48
C THR A 94 -7.68 -8.84 -3.31
N PHE A 95 -6.67 -8.28 -2.66
CA PHE A 95 -5.42 -8.97 -2.37
C PHE A 95 -5.63 -10.17 -1.42
N LEU A 96 -6.55 -10.07 -0.47
CA LEU A 96 -6.79 -11.13 0.51
C LEU A 96 -7.64 -12.29 -0.04
N MET A 97 -8.44 -12.05 -1.09
CA MET A 97 -9.39 -13.05 -1.63
C MET A 97 -8.99 -13.58 -3.01
N LEU A 98 -8.55 -12.73 -3.93
CA LEU A 98 -8.27 -13.13 -5.32
C LEU A 98 -7.10 -14.10 -5.52
N PRO A 99 -6.09 -14.22 -4.62
CA PRO A 99 -5.10 -15.27 -4.78
C PRO A 99 -5.74 -16.67 -4.84
N SER A 100 -6.81 -16.91 -4.07
CA SER A 100 -7.58 -18.16 -4.10
C SER A 100 -8.27 -18.40 -5.46
N HIS A 101 -8.73 -17.34 -6.12
CA HIS A 101 -9.27 -17.42 -7.48
C HIS A 101 -8.15 -17.70 -8.49
N HIS A 102 -7.03 -16.99 -8.40
CA HIS A 102 -5.88 -17.14 -9.31
C HIS A 102 -5.23 -18.52 -9.20
N MET A 103 -5.23 -19.15 -8.02
CA MET A 103 -4.80 -20.54 -7.86
C MET A 103 -5.63 -21.52 -8.73
N ARG A 104 -6.92 -21.24 -8.97
CA ARG A 104 -7.77 -22.08 -9.84
C ARG A 104 -7.54 -21.83 -11.33
N THR A 105 -7.08 -20.63 -11.70
CA THR A 105 -6.98 -20.21 -13.10
C THR A 105 -5.55 -20.16 -13.64
N ILE A 106 -4.53 -20.19 -12.76
CA ILE A 106 -3.11 -20.17 -13.13
C ILE A 106 -2.50 -21.54 -12.84
N PRO A 107 -2.19 -22.36 -13.87
CA PRO A 107 -1.61 -23.69 -13.67
C PRO A 107 -0.32 -23.68 -12.83
N GLY A 108 0.53 -22.67 -13.02
CA GLY A 108 1.79 -22.54 -12.26
C GLY A 108 1.64 -22.20 -10.78
N TRP A 109 0.41 -22.00 -10.28
CA TRP A 109 0.13 -21.79 -8.86
C TRP A 109 -0.43 -23.03 -8.17
N GLN A 110 -0.88 -24.01 -8.95
CA GLN A 110 -1.47 -25.24 -8.47
C GLN A 110 -0.38 -26.15 -7.92
N GLY A 111 -0.66 -26.76 -6.76
CA GLY A 111 0.17 -27.80 -6.18
C GLY A 111 -0.28 -29.18 -6.64
N GLU A 112 0.52 -30.18 -6.30
CA GLU A 112 0.15 -31.59 -6.46
C GLU A 112 -0.91 -32.00 -5.42
N PRO A 113 -1.79 -32.97 -5.73
CA PRO A 113 -2.80 -33.46 -4.79
C PRO A 113 -2.15 -34.07 -3.53
N THR A 114 -2.90 -34.09 -2.41
CA THR A 114 -2.45 -34.73 -1.15
C THR A 114 -2.28 -36.23 -1.29
N ASN A 115 -3.07 -36.86 -2.15
CA ASN A 115 -3.07 -38.31 -2.30
C ASN A 115 -1.75 -38.77 -2.94
N VAL A 116 -1.16 -39.82 -2.36
CA VAL A 116 -0.03 -40.53 -2.95
C VAL A 116 -0.51 -41.17 -4.24
N GLY A 117 0.08 -40.76 -5.36
CA GLY A 117 -0.11 -41.35 -6.67
C GLY A 117 0.96 -42.38 -7.02
N LEU A 118 0.72 -43.18 -8.06
CA LEU A 118 1.75 -44.09 -8.59
C LEU A 118 3.01 -43.34 -9.03
N GLN A 119 2.85 -42.14 -9.60
CA GLN A 119 3.98 -41.29 -10.01
C GLN A 119 4.81 -40.74 -8.84
N ASP A 120 4.29 -40.81 -7.61
CA ASP A 120 4.98 -40.31 -6.43
C ASP A 120 5.91 -41.38 -5.82
N VAL A 121 5.77 -42.65 -6.23
CA VAL A 121 6.61 -43.74 -5.74
C VAL A 121 7.88 -43.81 -6.57
N THR A 122 9.00 -43.36 -6.00
CA THR A 122 10.31 -43.33 -6.68
C THR A 122 11.00 -44.69 -6.67
N ASP A 123 10.76 -45.49 -5.64
CA ASP A 123 11.36 -46.81 -5.44
C ASP A 123 10.34 -47.74 -4.77
N VAL A 124 9.81 -48.68 -5.57
CA VAL A 124 8.79 -49.63 -5.13
C VAL A 124 9.37 -50.61 -4.10
N ASP A 125 10.60 -51.10 -4.31
CA ASP A 125 11.22 -52.06 -3.41
C ASP A 125 11.52 -51.42 -2.06
N ALA A 126 12.00 -50.18 -2.05
CA ALA A 126 12.23 -49.42 -0.83
C ALA A 126 10.91 -49.17 -0.06
N LEU A 127 9.81 -48.86 -0.77
CA LEU A 127 8.50 -48.67 -0.14
C LEU A 127 8.01 -49.98 0.49
N THR A 128 8.01 -51.07 -0.28
CA THR A 128 7.54 -52.38 0.17
C THR A 128 8.37 -52.88 1.36
N GLN A 129 9.70 -52.75 1.31
CA GLN A 129 10.57 -53.09 2.45
C GLN A 129 10.30 -52.23 3.68
N ALA A 130 10.10 -50.92 3.50
CA ALA A 130 9.84 -50.00 4.60
C ALA A 130 8.49 -50.27 5.30
N LEU A 131 7.50 -50.77 4.56
CA LEU A 131 6.19 -51.20 5.06
C LEU A 131 6.18 -52.63 5.63
N ALA A 132 7.00 -53.53 5.08
CA ALA A 132 7.13 -54.91 5.54
C ALA A 132 7.93 -55.06 6.84
N HIS A 133 8.90 -54.17 7.07
CA HIS A 133 9.76 -54.21 8.24
C HIS A 133 9.03 -53.68 9.49
N ARG A 134 8.20 -54.53 10.10
CA ARG A 134 7.58 -54.30 11.41
C ARG A 134 8.50 -54.86 12.48
N SER A 135 9.37 -54.02 13.06
CA SER A 135 10.32 -54.48 14.08
C SER A 135 9.63 -54.63 15.45
N GLN A 136 10.05 -55.58 16.28
CA GLN A 136 9.56 -55.69 17.67
C GLN A 136 10.09 -54.55 18.57
N ASP A 137 11.10 -53.80 18.11
CA ASP A 137 11.74 -52.67 18.79
C ASP A 137 11.14 -51.30 18.38
N ASP A 138 10.09 -51.28 17.55
CA ASP A 138 9.36 -50.05 17.20
C ASP A 138 8.64 -49.57 18.48
N VAL A 139 9.33 -48.71 19.23
CA VAL A 139 8.87 -48.10 20.48
C VAL A 139 7.42 -47.68 20.33
N GLU A 140 6.58 -48.06 21.31
CA GLU A 140 5.12 -47.87 21.33
C GLU A 140 4.65 -46.44 21.00
N THR A 141 5.55 -45.46 21.06
CA THR A 141 5.34 -44.02 20.87
C THR A 141 5.89 -43.42 19.57
N SER A 142 6.54 -44.17 18.66
CA SER A 142 7.07 -43.59 17.41
C SER A 142 5.98 -43.40 16.34
N THR A 143 6.05 -42.31 15.57
CA THR A 143 5.09 -42.01 14.48
C THR A 143 5.05 -43.13 13.44
N ARG A 144 6.22 -43.65 13.09
CA ARG A 144 6.37 -44.78 12.17
C ARG A 144 5.75 -46.06 12.72
N GLY A 145 5.96 -46.36 14.01
CA GLY A 145 5.40 -47.54 14.66
C GLY A 145 3.87 -47.48 14.79
N TYR A 146 3.28 -46.29 14.97
CA TYR A 146 1.82 -46.12 14.87
C TYR A 146 1.32 -46.43 13.46
N LEU A 147 1.91 -45.78 12.44
CA LEU A 147 1.53 -45.98 11.04
C LEU A 147 1.56 -47.46 10.64
N LEU A 148 2.66 -48.17 10.93
CA LEU A 148 2.83 -49.58 10.57
C LEU A 148 1.86 -50.52 11.31
N ARG A 149 1.38 -50.16 12.51
CA ARG A 149 0.37 -50.95 13.26
C ARG A 149 -1.04 -50.77 12.71
N THR A 150 -1.37 -49.54 12.31
CA THR A 150 -2.70 -49.21 11.77
C THR A 150 -2.90 -49.76 10.35
N LEU A 151 -1.82 -49.86 9.57
CA LEU A 151 -1.88 -50.43 8.22
C LEU A 151 -2.14 -51.96 8.24
N PRO A 152 -2.99 -52.49 7.34
CA PRO A 152 -3.25 -53.93 7.19
C PRO A 152 -1.98 -54.79 7.12
N ALA A 153 -1.97 -55.93 7.83
CA ALA A 153 -0.80 -56.81 7.94
C ALA A 153 -0.39 -57.52 6.63
N GLU A 154 -1.25 -57.50 5.61
CA GLU A 154 -0.97 -58.05 4.28
C GLU A 154 -0.10 -57.12 3.42
N ILE A 155 -0.01 -55.84 3.77
CA ILE A 155 0.76 -54.82 3.04
C ILE A 155 2.26 -55.05 3.30
N GLY A 156 3.01 -55.34 2.24
CA GLY A 156 4.45 -55.64 2.28
C GLY A 156 4.81 -57.13 2.31
N ARG A 157 3.83 -58.05 2.41
CA ARG A 157 4.09 -59.51 2.40
C ARG A 157 3.94 -60.18 1.03
N GLN A 158 3.32 -59.52 0.04
CA GLN A 158 2.87 -60.18 -1.18
C GLN A 158 3.90 -60.37 -2.32
N ASP A 159 5.16 -59.97 -2.17
CA ASP A 159 6.15 -60.12 -3.27
C ASP A 159 7.04 -61.38 -3.20
N VAL A 160 6.81 -62.32 -2.27
CA VAL A 160 7.78 -63.43 -2.09
C VAL A 160 7.34 -64.79 -2.64
N GLN A 161 6.06 -65.09 -2.89
CA GLN A 161 5.69 -66.48 -3.25
C GLN A 161 4.62 -66.73 -4.32
N THR A 162 3.87 -65.74 -4.80
CA THR A 162 2.88 -65.96 -5.87
C THR A 162 3.05 -64.90 -6.94
N GLY A 163 3.47 -65.31 -8.15
CA GLY A 163 3.71 -64.44 -9.31
C GLY A 163 2.46 -63.78 -9.89
N THR A 164 1.71 -63.06 -9.05
CA THR A 164 0.56 -62.24 -9.42
C THR A 164 0.96 -60.77 -9.35
N ASP A 165 0.92 -60.10 -10.49
CA ASP A 165 0.98 -58.65 -10.75
C ASP A 165 1.37 -57.75 -9.57
N GLY A 166 2.67 -57.42 -9.44
CA GLY A 166 3.19 -56.44 -8.47
C GLY A 166 2.56 -55.04 -8.55
N SER A 167 1.81 -54.75 -9.64
CA SER A 167 0.98 -53.55 -9.75
C SER A 167 -0.22 -53.53 -8.78
N SER A 168 -0.77 -54.71 -8.44
CA SER A 168 -1.91 -54.85 -7.52
C SER A 168 -1.50 -54.63 -6.06
N ALA A 169 -0.33 -55.16 -5.67
CA ALA A 169 0.23 -54.97 -4.33
C ALA A 169 0.61 -53.51 -4.07
N LEU A 170 1.24 -52.85 -5.05
CA LEU A 170 1.56 -51.42 -4.98
C LEU A 170 0.30 -50.55 -4.89
N ALA A 171 -0.74 -50.84 -5.69
CA ALA A 171 -2.00 -50.12 -5.63
C ALA A 171 -2.68 -50.25 -4.25
N THR A 172 -2.61 -51.44 -3.64
CA THR A 172 -3.15 -51.70 -2.29
C THR A 172 -2.36 -50.94 -1.22
N ALA A 173 -1.04 -50.89 -1.33
CA ALA A 173 -0.19 -50.11 -0.42
C ALA A 173 -0.48 -48.60 -0.52
N ILE A 174 -0.60 -48.07 -1.74
CA ILE A 174 -0.96 -46.67 -1.98
C ILE A 174 -2.34 -46.34 -1.42
N ALA A 175 -3.34 -47.21 -1.63
CA ALA A 175 -4.68 -47.01 -1.08
C ALA A 175 -4.65 -46.91 0.45
N ALA A 176 -3.93 -47.82 1.11
CA ALA A 176 -3.82 -47.80 2.57
C ALA A 176 -3.05 -46.59 3.12
N LEU A 177 -2.03 -46.10 2.41
CA LEU A 177 -1.36 -44.84 2.75
C LEU A 177 -2.31 -43.65 2.59
N ASN A 178 -3.14 -43.65 1.55
CA ASN A 178 -4.14 -42.61 1.32
C ASN A 178 -5.25 -42.62 2.40
N ASP A 179 -5.66 -43.80 2.89
CA ASP A 179 -6.62 -43.91 4.00
C ASP A 179 -6.08 -43.27 5.29
N MET A 180 -4.76 -43.27 5.49
CA MET A 180 -4.10 -42.62 6.64
C MET A 180 -4.05 -41.10 6.53
N LEU A 181 -4.36 -40.49 5.38
CA LEU A 181 -4.30 -39.03 5.21
C LEU A 181 -5.34 -38.30 6.06
N ASP A 182 -6.47 -38.93 6.38
CA ASP A 182 -7.52 -38.36 7.22
C ASP A 182 -7.38 -38.74 8.72
N ASP A 183 -6.31 -39.42 9.11
CA ASP A 183 -6.09 -39.88 10.48
C ASP A 183 -5.55 -38.74 11.38
N SER A 184 -6.32 -38.34 12.40
CA SER A 184 -5.94 -37.27 13.33
C SER A 184 -4.82 -37.65 14.30
N GLU A 185 -4.67 -38.93 14.61
CA GLU A 185 -3.63 -39.44 15.52
C GLU A 185 -2.27 -39.49 14.85
N LEU A 186 -2.21 -39.84 13.55
CA LEU A 186 -0.99 -39.75 12.74
C LEU A 186 -0.44 -38.32 12.75
N ALA A 187 -1.31 -37.32 12.54
CA ALA A 187 -0.92 -35.92 12.60
C ALA A 187 -0.42 -35.54 14.00
N ARG A 188 -1.13 -35.95 15.06
CA ARG A 188 -0.77 -35.66 16.45
C ARG A 188 0.60 -36.21 16.81
N LEU A 189 0.90 -37.45 16.42
CA LEU A 189 2.18 -38.11 16.68
C LEU A 189 3.29 -37.51 15.83
N GLY A 190 3.10 -37.39 14.51
CA GLY A 190 4.13 -36.87 13.61
C GLY A 190 4.51 -35.41 13.87
N LEU A 191 3.60 -34.59 14.38
CA LEU A 191 3.90 -33.23 14.81
C LEU A 191 4.59 -33.14 16.18
N ALA A 192 4.53 -34.20 16.98
CA ALA A 192 5.21 -34.29 18.27
C ALA A 192 6.59 -34.96 18.17
N ASP A 193 6.91 -35.54 17.01
CA ASP A 193 8.13 -36.29 16.75
C ASP A 193 9.26 -35.35 16.33
N GLU A 194 10.22 -35.13 17.23
CA GLU A 194 11.35 -34.21 17.00
C GLU A 194 12.34 -34.73 15.95
N GLU A 195 12.31 -36.03 15.62
CA GLU A 195 13.17 -36.62 14.58
C GLU A 195 12.64 -36.34 13.16
N LEU A 196 11.34 -36.05 13.04
CA LEU A 196 10.69 -35.74 11.77
C LEU A 196 10.89 -34.27 11.37
N VAL A 197 11.75 -34.03 10.39
CA VAL A 197 11.95 -32.70 9.81
C VAL A 197 10.80 -32.37 8.85
N LEU A 198 9.78 -31.68 9.36
CA LEU A 198 8.61 -31.27 8.56
C LEU A 198 8.82 -29.90 7.89
N PRO A 199 8.29 -29.70 6.67
CA PRO A 199 8.40 -28.42 5.98
C PRO A 199 7.75 -27.24 6.75
N PRO A 200 8.33 -26.03 6.71
CA PRO A 200 7.80 -24.86 7.43
C PRO A 200 6.36 -24.46 7.08
N TYR A 201 5.87 -24.78 5.88
CA TYR A 201 4.49 -24.49 5.49
C TYR A 201 3.46 -25.38 6.23
N VAL A 202 3.88 -26.58 6.66
CA VAL A 202 3.06 -27.53 7.43
C VAL A 202 2.97 -27.09 8.89
N LEU A 203 4.09 -26.66 9.47
CA LEU A 203 4.15 -26.17 10.85
C LEU A 203 3.31 -24.89 11.07
N ARG A 204 2.97 -24.16 10.01
CA ARG A 204 2.18 -22.91 10.09
C ARG A 204 0.66 -23.12 10.13
N ILE A 205 0.18 -24.30 9.73
CA ILE A 205 -1.26 -24.63 9.73
C ILE A 205 -1.69 -25.40 10.98
N THR A 206 -0.75 -25.80 11.84
CA THR A 206 -1.01 -26.54 13.07
C THR A 206 -1.37 -25.59 14.21
N ASP A 207 -2.37 -25.98 15.01
CA ASP A 207 -2.75 -25.23 16.20
C ASP A 207 -1.79 -25.60 17.35
N GLU A 208 -1.06 -24.60 17.87
CA GLU A 208 -0.12 -24.77 18.99
C GLU A 208 -0.77 -25.40 20.23
N ARG A 209 -2.08 -25.27 20.41
CA ARG A 209 -2.81 -25.80 21.58
C ARG A 209 -3.25 -27.24 21.43
N THR A 210 -3.68 -27.65 20.24
CA THR A 210 -4.24 -29.00 20.01
C THR A 210 -3.27 -29.92 19.28
N ARG A 211 -2.19 -29.38 18.68
CA ARG A 211 -1.23 -30.08 17.82
C ARG A 211 -1.90 -30.87 16.67
N VAL A 212 -3.13 -30.53 16.29
CA VAL A 212 -3.86 -31.13 15.16
C VAL A 212 -4.56 -30.03 14.38
N PRO A 213 -4.53 -30.04 13.04
CA PRO A 213 -5.26 -29.07 12.22
C PRO A 213 -6.77 -29.12 12.45
N SER A 214 -7.42 -27.97 12.37
CA SER A 214 -8.88 -27.84 12.57
C SER A 214 -9.73 -28.19 11.34
N HIS A 215 -9.14 -28.23 10.15
CA HIS A 215 -9.84 -28.54 8.90
C HIS A 215 -9.29 -29.81 8.24
N ALA A 216 -10.17 -30.63 7.67
CA ALA A 216 -9.80 -31.88 6.98
C ALA A 216 -8.78 -31.67 5.84
N GLN A 217 -8.88 -30.57 5.08
CA GLN A 217 -7.89 -30.23 4.04
C GLN A 217 -6.49 -29.93 4.61
N ASP A 218 -6.41 -29.43 5.84
CA ASP A 218 -5.12 -29.17 6.49
C ASP A 218 -4.57 -30.45 7.11
N LEU A 219 -5.45 -31.34 7.58
CA LEU A 219 -5.08 -32.66 8.12
C LEU A 219 -4.39 -33.52 7.06
N THR A 220 -5.01 -33.66 5.89
CA THR A 220 -4.45 -34.40 4.74
C THR A 220 -3.10 -33.84 4.28
N ARG A 221 -2.91 -32.53 4.33
CA ARG A 221 -1.62 -31.88 4.03
C ARG A 221 -0.54 -32.23 5.06
N VAL A 222 -0.87 -32.17 6.35
CA VAL A 222 0.06 -32.54 7.42
C VAL A 222 0.46 -34.01 7.29
N ASN A 223 -0.52 -34.90 7.16
CA ASN A 223 -0.27 -36.32 7.05
C ASN A 223 0.54 -36.67 5.78
N ARG A 224 0.26 -36.05 4.64
CA ARG A 224 1.09 -36.23 3.43
C ARG A 224 2.54 -35.83 3.67
N ALA A 225 2.80 -34.71 4.33
CA ALA A 225 4.17 -34.30 4.64
C ALA A 225 4.86 -35.23 5.65
N ILE A 226 4.12 -35.78 6.61
CA ILE A 226 4.63 -36.82 7.53
C ILE A 226 5.03 -38.07 6.73
N LEU A 227 4.19 -38.52 5.78
CA LEU A 227 4.52 -39.65 4.91
C LEU A 227 5.78 -39.39 4.07
N ASP A 228 5.92 -38.19 3.49
CA ASP A 228 7.11 -37.80 2.71
C ASP A 228 8.38 -37.85 3.56
N ALA A 229 8.29 -37.40 4.82
CA ALA A 229 9.40 -37.39 5.76
C ALA A 229 9.73 -38.79 6.34
N LEU A 230 8.72 -39.66 6.47
CA LEU A 230 8.91 -41.07 6.90
C LEU A 230 9.53 -41.94 5.80
N PHE A 231 9.25 -41.64 4.53
CA PHE A 231 9.67 -42.45 3.38
C PHE A 231 10.48 -41.67 2.32
N PRO A 232 11.56 -40.95 2.68
CA PRO A 232 12.23 -39.99 1.80
C PRO A 232 12.97 -40.61 0.59
N LYS A 233 13.22 -41.93 0.62
CA LYS A 233 13.84 -42.68 -0.49
C LYS A 233 12.82 -43.35 -1.41
N ALA A 234 11.59 -43.53 -0.91
CA ALA A 234 10.55 -44.29 -1.59
C ALA A 234 9.45 -43.39 -2.16
N LEU A 235 9.25 -42.21 -1.59
CA LEU A 235 8.28 -41.21 -2.03
C LEU A 235 8.99 -39.93 -2.49
N SER A 236 8.55 -39.37 -3.62
CA SER A 236 8.89 -38.01 -4.00
C SER A 236 8.14 -37.02 -3.09
N PRO A 237 8.80 -35.97 -2.59
CA PRO A 237 8.13 -34.93 -1.81
C PRO A 237 7.08 -34.21 -2.65
N ARG A 238 5.88 -34.02 -2.08
CA ARG A 238 4.80 -33.30 -2.76
C ARG A 238 5.19 -31.85 -3.02
N LYS A 239 4.89 -31.34 -4.21
CA LYS A 239 4.98 -29.91 -4.51
C LYS A 239 3.74 -29.16 -3.99
N PRO A 240 3.87 -28.33 -2.95
CA PRO A 240 2.75 -27.55 -2.42
C PRO A 240 2.31 -26.46 -3.40
N SER A 241 1.06 -26.00 -3.25
CA SER A 241 0.57 -24.87 -4.03
C SER A 241 1.20 -23.57 -3.54
N VAL A 242 1.19 -22.53 -4.38
CA VAL A 242 1.77 -21.23 -4.02
C VAL A 242 1.09 -20.61 -2.80
N LEU A 243 -0.19 -20.90 -2.56
CA LEU A 243 -0.93 -20.38 -1.41
C LEU A 243 -0.65 -21.15 -0.11
N GLU A 244 -0.21 -22.40 -0.18
CA GLU A 244 0.12 -23.18 1.02
C GLU A 244 1.34 -22.63 1.75
N HIS A 245 2.23 -21.93 1.03
CA HIS A 245 3.34 -21.20 1.64
C HIS A 245 2.92 -19.90 2.34
N ALA A 246 1.71 -19.39 2.08
CA ALA A 246 1.24 -18.15 2.71
C ALA A 246 0.69 -18.45 4.11
N PRO A 247 1.01 -17.63 5.14
CA PRO A 247 0.41 -17.81 6.46
C PRO A 247 -1.12 -17.74 6.39
N PRO A 248 -1.87 -18.70 6.97
CA PRO A 248 -3.33 -18.75 6.82
C PRO A 248 -4.07 -17.52 7.36
N ARG A 249 -3.50 -16.84 8.36
CA ARG A 249 -4.05 -15.60 8.94
C ARG A 249 -3.95 -14.40 7.98
N MET A 250 -3.18 -14.50 6.89
CA MET A 250 -2.96 -13.39 5.98
C MET A 250 -3.87 -13.39 4.75
N LEU A 251 -4.65 -14.46 4.50
CA LEU A 251 -5.59 -14.57 3.39
C LEU A 251 -7.00 -14.90 3.90
N ALA A 252 -8.04 -14.58 3.12
CA ALA A 252 -9.43 -14.90 3.48
C ALA A 252 -9.70 -16.41 3.38
N ASP A 253 -10.52 -16.94 4.30
CA ASP A 253 -10.81 -18.37 4.35
C ASP A 253 -11.91 -18.75 3.36
N THR A 254 -11.58 -19.56 2.36
CA THR A 254 -12.50 -19.97 1.28
C THR A 254 -12.94 -21.44 1.39
N ARG A 255 -12.51 -22.15 2.44
CA ARG A 255 -12.58 -23.61 2.52
C ARG A 255 -13.97 -24.14 2.86
N GLU A 256 -14.71 -23.47 3.74
CA GLU A 256 -16.03 -23.94 4.19
C GLU A 256 -17.12 -23.80 3.12
N ASN A 257 -17.17 -22.66 2.41
CA ASN A 257 -18.19 -22.41 1.39
C ASN A 257 -17.59 -21.60 0.23
N THR A 258 -16.84 -22.30 -0.61
CA THR A 258 -16.20 -21.72 -1.80
C THR A 258 -17.17 -20.95 -2.70
N THR A 259 -18.38 -21.49 -2.94
CA THR A 259 -19.31 -20.91 -3.91
C THR A 259 -19.82 -19.54 -3.44
N VAL A 260 -20.19 -19.42 -2.17
CA VAL A 260 -20.64 -18.12 -1.64
C VAL A 260 -19.45 -17.20 -1.39
N VAL A 261 -18.36 -17.70 -0.81
CA VAL A 261 -17.24 -16.87 -0.35
C VAL A 261 -16.38 -16.37 -1.50
N LEU A 262 -15.94 -17.27 -2.39
CA LEU A 262 -15.02 -16.94 -3.47
C LEU A 262 -15.77 -16.61 -4.76
N ASP A 263 -16.66 -17.49 -5.22
CA ASP A 263 -17.34 -17.28 -6.50
C ASP A 263 -18.32 -16.09 -6.38
N GLY A 264 -19.01 -15.96 -5.24
CA GLY A 264 -19.82 -14.78 -4.91
C GLY A 264 -19.01 -13.49 -4.78
N PHE A 265 -17.76 -13.53 -4.32
CA PHE A 265 -16.89 -12.36 -4.31
C PHE A 265 -16.44 -11.98 -5.72
N VAL A 266 -16.10 -12.96 -6.56
CA VAL A 266 -15.60 -12.73 -7.92
C VAL A 266 -16.71 -12.22 -8.85
N ASN A 267 -17.86 -12.90 -8.83
CA ASN A 267 -18.96 -12.69 -9.78
C ASN A 267 -20.08 -11.82 -9.24
N GLY A 268 -20.22 -11.71 -7.92
CA GLY A 268 -21.37 -11.10 -7.25
C GLY A 268 -22.43 -12.13 -6.87
N LEU A 269 -23.18 -11.81 -5.81
CA LEU A 269 -24.29 -12.60 -5.27
C LEU A 269 -25.66 -12.05 -5.72
N ALA A 270 -25.72 -10.80 -6.20
CA ALA A 270 -26.99 -10.20 -6.62
C ALA A 270 -27.55 -10.87 -7.89
N VAL A 271 -28.86 -11.10 -7.90
CA VAL A 271 -29.60 -11.61 -9.07
C VAL A 271 -30.35 -10.45 -9.70
N GLY A 272 -29.94 -10.05 -10.92
CA GLY A 272 -30.49 -8.87 -11.58
C GLY A 272 -30.14 -7.57 -10.82
N ASP A 273 -31.14 -6.72 -10.58
CA ASP A 273 -30.97 -5.45 -9.87
C ASP A 273 -31.28 -5.53 -8.37
N GLU A 274 -31.72 -6.69 -7.87
CA GLU A 274 -32.08 -6.86 -6.48
C GLU A 274 -30.87 -6.67 -5.55
N PRO A 275 -31.01 -5.87 -4.47
CA PRO A 275 -29.96 -5.72 -3.50
C PRO A 275 -29.81 -6.99 -2.66
N ILE A 276 -28.57 -7.37 -2.35
CA ILE A 276 -28.31 -8.37 -1.31
C ILE A 276 -28.52 -7.75 0.07
N ALA A 277 -29.00 -8.55 1.01
CA ALA A 277 -29.02 -8.23 2.42
C ALA A 277 -27.60 -8.22 3.00
N PHE A 278 -27.34 -7.35 3.96
CA PHE A 278 -26.02 -7.22 4.58
C PHE A 278 -25.55 -8.51 5.29
N THR A 279 -26.49 -9.35 5.75
CA THR A 279 -26.23 -10.65 6.36
C THR A 279 -25.77 -11.72 5.38
N GLU A 280 -25.96 -11.52 4.07
CA GLU A 280 -25.51 -12.45 3.02
C GLU A 280 -24.01 -12.32 2.75
N VAL A 281 -23.37 -11.23 3.20
CA VAL A 281 -21.92 -11.08 3.14
C VAL A 281 -21.28 -12.06 4.13
N PRO A 282 -20.39 -12.97 3.68
CA PRO A 282 -19.84 -14.02 4.54
C PRO A 282 -18.72 -13.52 5.45
N PHE A 283 -19.05 -12.65 6.43
CA PHE A 283 -18.07 -12.04 7.34
C PHE A 283 -17.23 -13.06 8.15
N ALA A 284 -17.74 -14.28 8.36
CA ALA A 284 -17.02 -15.36 9.02
C ALA A 284 -15.71 -15.72 8.30
N ALA A 285 -15.74 -15.78 6.96
CA ALA A 285 -14.57 -16.06 6.12
C ALA A 285 -13.45 -15.02 6.26
N TRP A 286 -13.82 -13.77 6.59
CA TRP A 286 -12.89 -12.65 6.72
C TRP A 286 -12.39 -12.47 8.15
N LYS A 287 -13.09 -13.01 9.15
CA LYS A 287 -12.84 -12.73 10.58
C LYS A 287 -11.39 -13.00 10.99
N ARG A 288 -10.86 -14.19 10.68
CA ARG A 288 -9.48 -14.59 11.05
C ARG A 288 -8.45 -13.64 10.44
N THR A 289 -8.66 -13.29 9.17
CA THR A 289 -7.77 -12.43 8.38
C THR A 289 -7.81 -10.98 8.87
N LEU A 290 -9.00 -10.45 9.13
CA LEU A 290 -9.19 -9.09 9.64
C LEU A 290 -8.64 -8.92 11.06
N LEU A 291 -8.75 -9.95 11.91
CA LEU A 291 -8.17 -9.96 13.26
C LEU A 291 -6.63 -9.91 13.26
N PHE A 292 -5.99 -10.25 12.15
CA PHE A 292 -4.54 -10.05 11.97
C PHE A 292 -4.25 -8.67 11.35
N TRP A 293 -4.86 -8.36 10.21
CA TRP A 293 -4.50 -7.16 9.45
C TRP A 293 -4.94 -5.85 10.11
N VAL A 294 -6.12 -5.78 10.72
CA VAL A 294 -6.59 -4.52 11.34
C VAL A 294 -5.68 -4.12 12.51
N PRO A 295 -5.36 -5.01 13.48
CA PRO A 295 -4.39 -4.66 14.53
C PRO A 295 -2.98 -4.34 14.00
N LEU A 296 -2.51 -5.03 12.94
CA LEU A 296 -1.23 -4.72 12.30
C LEU A 296 -1.21 -3.28 11.75
N ILE A 297 -2.25 -2.88 11.01
CA ILE A 297 -2.36 -1.55 10.41
C ILE A 297 -2.57 -0.48 11.48
N LEU A 298 -3.35 -0.77 12.52
CA LEU A 298 -3.53 0.14 13.66
C LEU A 298 -2.21 0.34 14.41
N ALA A 299 -1.38 -0.69 14.59
CA ALA A 299 -0.06 -0.56 15.19
C ALA A 299 0.86 0.36 14.36
N LEU A 300 0.89 0.19 13.04
CA LEU A 300 1.60 1.11 12.14
C LEU A 300 1.01 2.53 12.18
N SER A 301 -0.31 2.66 12.35
CA SER A 301 -1.00 3.95 12.46
C SER A 301 -0.64 4.69 13.75
N VAL A 302 -0.57 3.97 14.88
CA VAL A 302 -0.07 4.50 16.15
C VAL A 302 1.38 4.95 15.97
N ALA A 303 2.20 4.14 15.30
CA ALA A 303 3.59 4.49 15.03
C ALA A 303 3.72 5.77 14.19
N ALA A 304 2.99 5.84 13.07
CA ALA A 304 2.99 6.99 12.17
C ALA A 304 2.51 8.27 12.86
N ILE A 305 1.39 8.22 13.61
CA ILE A 305 0.88 9.38 14.36
C ILE A 305 1.85 9.81 15.45
N GLY A 306 2.40 8.84 16.20
CA GLY A 306 3.40 9.11 17.23
C GLY A 306 4.63 9.81 16.67
N LEU A 307 5.13 9.34 15.53
CA LEU A 307 6.26 9.95 14.85
C LEU A 307 5.90 11.33 14.26
N SER A 308 4.71 11.50 13.69
CA SER A 308 4.25 12.82 13.21
C SER A 308 4.22 13.85 14.34
N LEU A 309 3.81 13.48 15.56
CA LEU A 309 3.87 14.37 16.72
C LEU A 309 5.30 14.76 17.12
N VAL A 310 6.26 13.83 16.98
CA VAL A 310 7.69 14.12 17.24
C VAL A 310 8.25 15.06 16.16
N LEU A 311 7.90 14.85 14.90
CA LEU A 311 8.42 15.64 13.79
C LEU A 311 7.75 17.02 13.65
N HIS A 312 6.53 17.19 14.18
CA HIS A 312 5.69 18.38 14.01
C HIS A 312 6.41 19.69 14.32
N ARG A 313 6.98 19.83 15.54
CA ARG A 313 7.66 21.06 15.95
C ARG A 313 8.91 21.34 15.11
N GLN A 314 9.69 20.30 14.81
CA GLN A 314 10.89 20.45 13.99
C GLN A 314 10.54 20.98 12.60
N TRP A 315 9.49 20.47 11.97
CA TRP A 315 9.09 20.87 10.63
C TRP A 315 8.34 22.21 10.59
N SER A 316 7.45 22.47 11.55
CA SER A 316 6.67 23.72 11.62
C SER A 316 7.48 24.91 12.10
N ASP A 317 8.22 24.74 13.20
CA ASP A 317 8.78 25.87 13.95
C ASP A 317 10.28 26.04 13.76
N HIS A 318 11.05 24.96 13.64
CA HIS A 318 12.50 25.06 13.44
C HIS A 318 12.88 25.18 11.95
N GLU A 319 12.16 24.48 11.08
CA GLU A 319 12.43 24.46 9.64
C GLU A 319 11.45 25.30 8.81
N HIS A 320 10.38 25.82 9.41
CA HIS A 320 9.40 26.71 8.78
C HIS A 320 8.89 26.22 7.43
N LEU A 321 8.54 24.94 7.35
CA LEU A 321 8.01 24.38 6.11
C LEU A 321 6.73 25.13 5.67
N PRO A 322 6.53 25.29 4.34
CA PRO A 322 5.44 26.09 3.81
C PRO A 322 4.06 25.44 3.93
N TYR A 323 3.97 24.10 3.90
CA TYR A 323 2.70 23.35 3.87
C TYR A 323 1.65 23.92 2.88
N PRO A 324 1.91 23.93 1.56
CA PRO A 324 1.08 24.65 0.60
C PRO A 324 -0.40 24.21 0.59
N THR A 325 -0.66 22.91 0.76
CA THR A 325 -2.02 22.35 0.83
C THR A 325 -2.78 22.83 2.08
N VAL A 326 -2.09 22.99 3.21
CA VAL A 326 -2.65 23.51 4.46
C VAL A 326 -2.84 25.02 4.38
N GLU A 327 -1.92 25.75 3.77
CA GLU A 327 -2.06 27.20 3.51
C GLU A 327 -3.28 27.46 2.62
N PHE A 328 -3.50 26.63 1.60
CA PHE A 328 -4.72 26.67 0.79
C PHE A 328 -5.98 26.46 1.65
N ALA A 329 -6.04 25.43 2.48
CA ALA A 329 -7.17 25.23 3.40
C ALA A 329 -7.39 26.43 4.32
N CYS A 330 -6.33 26.90 5.00
CA CYS A 330 -6.38 28.04 5.90
C CYS A 330 -6.89 29.32 5.22
N SER A 331 -6.55 29.53 3.94
CA SER A 331 -7.03 30.69 3.18
C SER A 331 -8.55 30.71 2.93
N LEU A 332 -9.18 29.53 2.96
CA LEU A 332 -10.63 29.36 2.81
C LEU A 332 -11.36 29.49 4.15
N LEU A 333 -10.70 29.15 5.28
CA LEU A 333 -11.35 29.12 6.59
C LEU A 333 -11.93 30.49 7.01
N PRO A 334 -13.07 30.52 7.72
CA PRO A 334 -13.69 31.75 8.18
C PRO A 334 -12.81 32.57 9.14
N GLU A 335 -12.80 33.88 8.92
CA GLU A 335 -12.22 34.84 9.87
C GLU A 335 -13.07 34.92 11.17
N PRO A 336 -12.48 35.30 12.31
CA PRO A 336 -13.24 35.50 13.54
C PRO A 336 -14.46 36.42 13.34
N GLY A 337 -15.64 35.92 13.69
CA GLY A 337 -16.90 36.66 13.56
C GLY A 337 -17.52 36.66 12.16
N LYS A 338 -16.91 36.01 11.17
CA LYS A 338 -17.45 35.86 9.81
C LYS A 338 -17.78 34.41 9.51
N THR A 339 -18.58 34.19 8.47
CA THR A 339 -18.99 32.86 7.99
C THR A 339 -18.10 32.33 6.87
N GLN A 340 -17.27 33.19 6.28
CA GLN A 340 -16.41 32.89 5.13
C GLN A 340 -15.02 33.52 5.29
N GLY A 341 -14.02 32.91 4.64
CA GLY A 341 -12.67 33.44 4.57
C GLY A 341 -12.56 34.73 3.75
N ALA A 342 -11.44 35.44 3.89
CA ALA A 342 -11.21 36.70 3.18
C ALA A 342 -11.15 36.55 1.66
N VAL A 343 -10.68 35.40 1.17
CA VAL A 343 -10.45 35.15 -0.25
C VAL A 343 -11.73 35.19 -1.07
N PHE A 344 -12.86 34.79 -0.49
CA PHE A 344 -14.19 34.82 -1.13
C PHE A 344 -14.69 36.23 -1.47
N ARG A 345 -14.06 37.29 -0.95
CA ARG A 345 -14.40 38.68 -1.29
C ARG A 345 -13.58 39.23 -2.46
N ASN A 346 -12.59 38.48 -2.93
CA ASN A 346 -11.67 38.94 -3.97
C ASN A 346 -12.19 38.60 -5.38
N ARG A 347 -12.20 39.58 -6.30
CA ARG A 347 -12.67 39.40 -7.68
C ARG A 347 -11.79 38.47 -8.51
N MET A 348 -10.47 38.48 -8.30
CA MET A 348 -9.53 37.60 -9.03
C MET A 348 -9.75 36.13 -8.67
N PHE A 349 -10.05 35.86 -7.39
CA PHE A 349 -10.40 34.51 -6.93
C PHE A 349 -11.62 33.96 -7.67
N TRP A 350 -12.70 34.76 -7.76
CA TRP A 350 -13.89 34.39 -8.51
C TRP A 350 -13.66 34.26 -10.01
N GLY A 351 -12.87 35.16 -10.61
CA GLY A 351 -12.51 35.07 -12.03
C GLY A 351 -11.82 33.75 -12.36
N ALA A 352 -10.88 33.30 -11.53
CA ALA A 352 -10.23 32.00 -11.69
C ALA A 352 -11.19 30.82 -11.49
N ILE A 353 -12.02 30.84 -10.44
CA ILE A 353 -13.01 29.77 -10.19
C ILE A 353 -13.95 29.65 -11.39
N ILE A 354 -14.54 30.75 -11.84
CA ILE A 354 -15.51 30.74 -12.93
C ILE A 354 -14.85 30.27 -14.22
N GLY A 355 -13.63 30.73 -14.52
CA GLY A 355 -12.91 30.31 -15.72
C GLY A 355 -12.60 28.81 -15.74
N VAL A 356 -12.04 28.27 -14.66
CA VAL A 356 -11.70 26.83 -14.55
C VAL A 356 -12.97 25.98 -14.51
N LEU A 357 -13.98 26.39 -13.74
CA LEU A 357 -15.24 25.66 -13.64
C LEU A 357 -15.98 25.64 -14.97
N PHE A 358 -16.04 26.76 -15.69
CA PHE A 358 -16.65 26.82 -17.02
C PHE A 358 -15.97 25.85 -17.99
N LEU A 359 -14.64 25.84 -18.01
CA LEU A 359 -13.86 24.95 -18.86
C LEU A 359 -14.20 23.48 -18.60
N HIS A 360 -14.14 23.06 -17.34
CA HIS A 360 -14.40 21.66 -16.99
C HIS A 360 -15.88 21.28 -17.11
N MET A 361 -16.82 22.18 -16.81
CA MET A 361 -18.25 21.92 -17.00
C MET A 361 -18.61 21.80 -18.47
N ASN A 362 -18.00 22.57 -19.37
CA ASN A 362 -18.12 22.37 -20.81
C ASN A 362 -17.59 20.98 -21.21
N ASN A 363 -16.43 20.60 -20.69
CA ASN A 363 -15.85 19.27 -20.97
C ASN A 363 -16.68 18.12 -20.38
N TYR A 364 -17.33 18.32 -19.24
CA TYR A 364 -18.27 17.36 -18.66
C TYR A 364 -19.52 17.23 -19.54
N ALA A 365 -20.14 18.35 -19.90
CA ALA A 365 -21.29 18.37 -20.79
C ALA A 365 -20.98 17.77 -22.17
N TYR A 366 -19.76 17.96 -22.69
CA TYR A 366 -19.28 17.32 -23.92
C TYR A 366 -19.31 15.78 -23.85
N VAL A 367 -19.07 15.17 -22.68
CA VAL A 367 -19.16 13.70 -22.55
C VAL A 367 -20.59 13.23 -22.80
N TRP A 368 -21.59 13.97 -22.31
CA TRP A 368 -23.02 13.65 -22.50
C TRP A 368 -23.53 14.03 -23.90
N TRP A 369 -23.02 15.12 -24.47
CA TRP A 369 -23.48 15.68 -25.75
C TRP A 369 -22.32 15.99 -26.70
N PRO A 370 -21.55 14.97 -27.14
CA PRO A 370 -20.36 15.17 -27.96
C PRO A 370 -20.67 15.76 -29.34
N GLU A 371 -21.89 15.57 -29.84
CA GLU A 371 -22.34 16.12 -31.13
C GLU A 371 -22.68 17.61 -31.09
N LYS A 372 -22.94 18.17 -29.89
CA LYS A 372 -23.40 19.55 -29.71
C LYS A 372 -22.33 20.48 -29.15
N LEU A 373 -21.32 19.93 -28.48
CA LEU A 373 -20.31 20.70 -27.77
C LEU A 373 -18.92 20.41 -28.32
N ILE A 374 -18.01 21.38 -28.13
CA ILE A 374 -16.61 21.23 -28.50
C ILE A 374 -15.80 21.09 -27.21
N ARG A 375 -14.99 20.03 -27.13
CA ARG A 375 -14.09 19.82 -26.01
C ARG A 375 -12.99 20.89 -25.98
N ILE A 376 -12.83 21.56 -24.84
CA ILE A 376 -11.70 22.45 -24.59
C ILE A 376 -10.49 21.59 -24.24
N GLN A 377 -9.47 21.64 -25.09
CA GLN A 377 -8.27 20.81 -24.96
C GLN A 377 -7.36 21.34 -23.84
N THR A 378 -7.15 20.53 -22.82
CA THR A 378 -6.14 20.75 -21.76
C THR A 378 -4.91 19.88 -21.96
N ARG A 379 -4.98 18.95 -22.92
CA ARG A 379 -3.92 18.01 -23.27
C ARG A 379 -3.34 18.38 -24.63
N PHE A 380 -2.03 18.49 -24.70
CA PHE A 380 -1.30 18.84 -25.92
C PHE A 380 -0.56 17.62 -26.44
N ASP A 381 -0.38 17.54 -27.75
CA ASP A 381 0.40 16.49 -28.41
C ASP A 381 1.72 17.09 -28.94
N PHE A 382 2.81 16.68 -28.31
CA PHE A 382 4.18 17.01 -28.71
C PHE A 382 4.93 15.75 -29.19
N TRP A 383 4.23 14.67 -29.54
CA TRP A 383 4.85 13.44 -30.03
C TRP A 383 5.83 13.65 -31.19
N PRO A 384 5.59 14.54 -32.18
CA PRO A 384 6.56 14.80 -33.25
C PRO A 384 7.94 15.25 -32.73
N LEU A 385 8.05 15.83 -31.54
CA LEU A 385 9.35 16.22 -30.95
C LEU A 385 10.18 15.00 -30.52
N VAL A 386 9.56 13.85 -30.25
CA VAL A 386 10.26 12.62 -29.88
C VAL A 386 11.13 12.12 -31.03
N GLU A 387 10.68 12.32 -32.27
CA GLU A 387 11.43 11.93 -33.48
C GLU A 387 12.71 12.77 -33.65
N LEU A 388 12.70 14.01 -33.20
CA LEU A 388 13.85 14.92 -33.24
C LEU A 388 14.87 14.65 -32.13
N VAL A 389 14.48 13.92 -31.08
CA VAL A 389 15.31 13.72 -29.88
C VAL A 389 15.39 12.22 -29.52
N PRO A 390 16.19 11.42 -30.26
CA PRO A 390 16.18 9.96 -30.19
C PRO A 390 16.61 9.40 -28.81
N ILE A 391 17.29 10.20 -28.00
CA ILE A 391 17.69 9.83 -26.63
C ILE A 391 16.48 9.51 -25.74
N PHE A 392 15.37 10.24 -25.90
CA PHE A 392 14.15 9.94 -25.15
C PHE A 392 13.55 8.61 -25.59
N ARG A 393 13.57 8.31 -26.89
CA ARG A 393 13.10 7.01 -27.41
C ARG A 393 13.93 5.84 -26.88
N LYS A 394 15.27 5.99 -26.85
CA LYS A 394 16.19 4.99 -26.28
C LYS A 394 15.94 4.75 -24.79
N SER A 395 15.58 5.80 -24.04
CA SER A 395 15.31 5.66 -22.60
C SER A 395 14.13 4.73 -22.31
N ASN A 396 13.11 4.73 -23.18
CA ASN A 396 11.81 4.08 -22.99
C ASN A 396 11.10 4.44 -21.65
N VAL A 397 11.50 5.54 -20.98
CA VAL A 397 10.93 5.95 -19.70
C VAL A 397 9.78 6.92 -19.92
N GLY A 398 8.55 6.41 -20.00
CA GLY A 398 7.33 7.23 -19.87
C GLY A 398 7.15 8.36 -20.87
N ILE A 399 7.72 8.20 -22.05
CA ILE A 399 7.77 9.19 -23.13
C ILE A 399 6.36 9.71 -23.45
N TRP A 400 5.36 8.83 -23.40
CA TRP A 400 3.98 9.20 -23.74
C TRP A 400 3.43 10.32 -22.85
N ASN A 401 3.56 10.24 -21.52
CA ASN A 401 3.04 11.27 -20.61
C ASN A 401 3.81 12.59 -20.71
N MET A 402 5.11 12.51 -20.94
CA MET A 402 6.00 13.68 -20.99
C MET A 402 5.82 14.51 -22.27
N PHE A 403 5.46 13.85 -23.38
CA PHE A 403 5.20 14.47 -24.68
C PHE A 403 3.70 14.58 -25.01
N HIS A 404 2.82 14.15 -24.10
CA HIS A 404 1.39 14.49 -24.15
C HIS A 404 0.93 15.18 -22.87
N PRO A 405 1.52 16.33 -22.52
CA PRO A 405 1.29 16.97 -21.23
C PRO A 405 -0.17 17.42 -21.08
N ASN A 406 -0.69 17.29 -19.87
CA ASN A 406 -1.98 17.82 -19.47
C ASN A 406 -1.79 19.00 -18.51
N ILE A 407 -2.61 20.03 -18.67
CA ILE A 407 -2.65 21.18 -17.77
C ILE A 407 -3.46 20.82 -16.52
N TYR A 408 -2.81 20.89 -15.36
CA TYR A 408 -3.44 20.77 -14.05
C TYR A 408 -3.39 22.11 -13.33
N PHE A 409 -4.54 22.77 -13.21
CA PHE A 409 -4.64 24.11 -12.64
C PHE A 409 -4.27 24.12 -11.16
N THR A 410 -4.54 23.04 -10.43
CA THR A 410 -4.12 22.89 -9.03
C THR A 410 -2.61 22.87 -8.87
N VAL A 411 -1.89 22.19 -9.77
CA VAL A 411 -0.41 22.15 -9.74
C VAL A 411 0.17 23.53 -10.04
N ILE A 412 -0.39 24.22 -11.04
CA ILE A 412 0.03 25.59 -11.39
C ILE A 412 -0.19 26.53 -10.20
N GLY A 413 -1.36 26.43 -9.55
CA GLY A 413 -1.68 27.20 -8.34
C GLY A 413 -0.71 26.93 -7.19
N PHE A 414 -0.38 25.67 -6.91
CA PHE A 414 0.58 25.34 -5.84
C PHE A 414 2.02 25.73 -6.18
N ALA A 415 2.47 25.53 -7.43
CA ALA A 415 3.80 25.91 -7.88
C ALA A 415 4.11 27.41 -7.67
N TYR A 416 3.07 28.25 -7.61
CA TYR A 416 3.18 29.67 -7.30
C TYR A 416 3.57 29.96 -5.84
N PHE A 417 3.18 29.10 -4.89
CA PHE A 417 3.50 29.21 -3.46
C PHE A 417 4.85 28.58 -3.10
N LEU A 418 5.35 27.68 -3.93
CA LEU A 418 6.63 26.99 -3.73
C LEU A 418 7.82 27.86 -4.07
N ALA A 419 8.97 27.60 -3.45
CA ALA A 419 10.23 28.19 -3.88
C ALA A 419 10.52 27.86 -5.36
N THR A 420 11.09 28.82 -6.09
CA THR A 420 11.21 28.74 -7.54
C THR A 420 12.13 27.60 -7.99
N ASP A 421 13.17 27.30 -7.21
CA ASP A 421 14.07 26.15 -7.37
C ASP A 421 13.35 24.80 -7.16
N ILE A 422 12.42 24.72 -6.20
CA ILE A 422 11.60 23.51 -5.98
C ILE A 422 10.70 23.25 -7.19
N SER A 423 9.91 24.25 -7.63
CA SER A 423 9.01 24.08 -8.76
C SER A 423 9.75 23.71 -10.05
N LEU A 424 10.92 24.31 -10.30
CA LEU A 424 11.78 23.94 -11.42
C LEU A 424 12.25 22.49 -11.31
N SER A 425 12.76 22.10 -10.14
CA SER A 425 13.29 20.75 -9.88
C SER A 425 12.23 19.67 -10.09
N LEU A 426 11.01 19.88 -9.61
CA LEU A 426 9.88 18.98 -9.81
C LEU A 426 9.46 18.89 -11.28
N GLY A 427 9.52 20.02 -12.00
CA GLY A 427 9.20 20.10 -13.42
C GLY A 427 10.20 19.39 -14.33
N ILE A 428 11.51 19.53 -14.05
CA ILE A 428 12.56 18.95 -14.91
C ILE A 428 12.92 17.51 -14.57
N ALA A 429 12.61 17.02 -13.37
CA ALA A 429 13.01 15.71 -12.86
C ALA A 429 12.77 14.54 -13.85
N PRO A 430 11.57 14.35 -14.44
CA PRO A 430 11.35 13.23 -15.35
C PRO A 430 12.13 13.38 -16.66
N TYR A 431 12.31 14.61 -17.15
CA TYR A 431 13.09 14.88 -18.36
C TYR A 431 14.57 14.60 -18.15
N ALA A 432 15.14 15.10 -17.05
CA ALA A 432 16.53 14.85 -16.68
C ALA A 432 16.80 13.35 -16.48
N PHE A 433 15.88 12.65 -15.81
CA PHE A 433 16.00 11.21 -15.61
C PHE A 433 15.91 10.43 -16.93
N ALA A 434 14.97 10.76 -17.81
CA ALA A 434 14.85 10.09 -19.11
C ALA A 434 16.09 10.32 -19.99
N ILE A 435 16.70 11.51 -19.95
CA ILE A 435 17.98 11.78 -20.63
C ILE A 435 19.08 10.87 -20.05
N ALA A 436 19.24 10.84 -18.72
CA ALA A 436 20.26 10.01 -18.08
C ALA A 436 20.09 8.51 -18.41
N VAL A 437 18.86 7.98 -18.33
CA VAL A 437 18.56 6.59 -18.70
C VAL A 437 18.78 6.35 -20.19
N GLY A 438 18.45 7.32 -21.06
CA GLY A 438 18.69 7.22 -22.51
C GLY A 438 20.17 7.16 -22.87
N ILE A 439 21.04 7.88 -22.14
CA ILE A 439 22.50 7.79 -22.28
C ILE A 439 22.96 6.39 -21.86
N LEU A 440 22.53 5.92 -20.68
CA LEU A 440 22.90 4.59 -20.16
C LEU A 440 22.44 3.45 -21.07
N ALA A 441 21.23 3.55 -21.63
CA ALA A 441 20.74 2.61 -22.63
C ALA A 441 21.60 2.61 -23.90
N GLY A 442 22.16 3.78 -24.28
CA GLY A 442 23.13 3.90 -25.37
C GLY A 442 24.43 3.13 -25.12
N TYR A 443 24.82 2.93 -23.85
CA TYR A 443 25.94 2.09 -23.43
C TYR A 443 25.54 0.63 -23.12
N GLY A 444 24.31 0.22 -23.43
CA GLY A 444 23.82 -1.13 -23.17
C GLY A 444 23.31 -1.38 -21.74
N VAL A 445 23.27 -0.36 -20.88
CA VAL A 445 22.72 -0.48 -19.52
C VAL A 445 21.22 -0.20 -19.55
N THR A 446 20.42 -1.24 -19.37
CA THR A 446 18.96 -1.13 -19.36
C THR A 446 18.44 -0.94 -17.93
N ILE A 447 17.76 0.20 -17.69
CA ILE A 447 17.13 0.46 -16.39
C ILE A 447 15.69 -0.01 -16.45
N GLY A 448 15.49 -1.28 -16.09
CA GLY A 448 14.17 -1.88 -15.90
C GLY A 448 13.65 -1.75 -14.47
N GLY A 449 12.36 -2.02 -14.29
CA GLY A 449 11.72 -2.09 -12.98
C GLY A 449 10.77 -3.28 -12.90
N ALA A 450 10.85 -4.02 -11.80
CA ALA A 450 9.88 -5.05 -11.43
C ALA A 450 9.22 -4.67 -10.09
N PHE A 451 7.93 -4.97 -9.95
CA PHE A 451 7.22 -4.75 -8.70
C PHE A 451 7.58 -5.83 -7.68
N LEU A 452 7.84 -5.42 -6.44
CA LEU A 452 8.17 -6.30 -5.30
C LEU A 452 9.42 -7.18 -5.49
N GLN A 453 10.25 -6.90 -6.51
CA GLN A 453 11.49 -7.62 -6.81
C GLN A 453 12.68 -6.65 -6.97
N PRO A 454 13.92 -7.08 -6.68
CA PRO A 454 15.11 -6.29 -6.89
C PRO A 454 15.26 -5.90 -8.37
N SER A 455 15.39 -4.60 -8.61
CA SER A 455 15.72 -4.06 -9.93
C SER A 455 16.37 -2.68 -9.77
N ILE A 456 17.12 -2.24 -10.78
CA ILE A 456 17.90 -0.99 -10.71
C ILE A 456 16.97 0.19 -10.40
N SER A 457 15.80 0.27 -11.05
CA SER A 457 14.89 1.42 -10.89
C SER A 457 14.41 1.62 -9.44
N PRO A 458 13.79 0.64 -8.74
CA PRO A 458 13.45 0.77 -7.32
C PRO A 458 14.65 1.10 -6.41
N PHE A 459 15.84 0.59 -6.71
CA PHE A 459 17.03 0.87 -5.91
C PHE A 459 17.52 2.31 -6.07
N LEU A 460 17.37 2.92 -7.26
CA LEU A 460 17.62 4.36 -7.45
C LEU A 460 16.70 5.19 -6.53
N TYR A 461 15.39 4.87 -6.49
CA TYR A 461 14.46 5.56 -5.59
C TYR A 461 14.79 5.31 -4.12
N ALA A 462 15.07 4.06 -3.74
CA ALA A 462 15.43 3.72 -2.36
C ALA A 462 16.69 4.48 -1.90
N GLY A 463 17.70 4.62 -2.76
CA GLY A 463 18.90 5.42 -2.50
C GLY A 463 18.56 6.87 -2.21
N SER A 464 17.71 7.48 -3.04
CA SER A 464 17.25 8.86 -2.85
C SER A 464 16.49 9.05 -1.53
N TYR A 465 15.58 8.13 -1.20
CA TYR A 465 14.76 8.20 0.01
C TYR A 465 15.61 8.00 1.27
N CYS A 466 16.50 7.02 1.29
CA CYS A 466 17.43 6.80 2.41
C CYS A 466 18.39 7.98 2.59
N GLY A 467 18.90 8.56 1.48
CA GLY A 467 19.75 9.75 1.52
C GLY A 467 19.02 10.95 2.11
N MET A 468 17.77 11.20 1.67
CA MET A 468 16.94 12.27 2.22
C MET A 468 16.59 12.04 3.69
N PHE A 469 16.27 10.81 4.07
CA PHE A 469 16.00 10.47 5.46
C PHE A 469 17.21 10.76 6.35
N LEU A 470 18.42 10.40 5.92
CA LEU A 470 19.64 10.72 6.67
C LEU A 470 19.82 12.23 6.85
N VAL A 471 19.55 13.02 5.82
CA VAL A 471 19.54 14.50 5.91
C VAL A 471 18.53 14.96 6.97
N LEU A 472 17.31 14.44 6.97
CA LEU A 472 16.25 14.79 7.93
C LEU A 472 16.61 14.41 9.38
N VAL A 473 17.20 13.24 9.59
CA VAL A 473 17.70 12.83 10.91
C VAL A 473 18.82 13.76 11.35
N TYR A 474 19.74 14.10 10.45
CA TYR A 474 20.86 14.99 10.75
C TYR A 474 20.41 16.40 11.10
N THR A 475 19.47 17.00 10.35
CA THR A 475 18.99 18.37 10.61
C THR A 475 18.28 18.48 11.96
N GLY A 476 17.43 17.51 12.30
CA GLY A 476 16.65 17.51 13.55
C GLY A 476 17.32 16.83 14.76
N ARG A 477 18.53 16.27 14.62
CA ARG A 477 19.18 15.38 15.61
C ARG A 477 19.14 15.87 17.05
N ARG A 478 19.37 17.17 17.28
CA ARG A 478 19.37 17.76 18.63
C ARG A 478 17.98 17.69 19.27
N TYR A 479 16.96 18.15 18.54
CA TYR A 479 15.57 18.14 19.02
C TYR A 479 15.06 16.71 19.20
N TYR A 480 15.25 15.83 18.20
CA TYR A 480 14.80 14.44 18.30
C TYR A 480 15.44 13.70 19.47
N THR A 481 16.75 13.90 19.69
CA THR A 481 17.46 13.30 20.84
C THR A 481 16.85 13.75 22.17
N THR A 482 16.52 15.04 22.31
CA THR A 482 15.85 15.57 23.52
C THR A 482 14.48 14.93 23.73
N VAL A 483 13.66 14.83 22.67
CA VAL A 483 12.32 14.24 22.75
C VAL A 483 12.40 12.75 23.14
N PHE A 484 13.27 11.97 22.50
CA PHE A 484 13.42 10.55 22.81
C PHE A 484 14.02 10.31 24.20
N LYS A 485 15.02 11.09 24.63
CA LYS A 485 15.55 11.02 26.01
C LYS A 485 14.41 11.19 27.03
N ARG A 486 13.61 12.25 26.90
CA ARG A 486 12.44 12.47 27.77
C ARG A 486 11.38 11.37 27.64
N GLY A 487 11.18 10.84 26.43
CA GLY A 487 10.31 9.70 26.16
C GLY A 487 10.66 8.48 27.01
N PHE A 488 11.96 8.18 27.09
CA PHE A 488 12.55 7.11 27.91
C PHE A 488 12.89 7.53 29.34
N LEU A 489 12.30 8.62 29.85
CA LEU A 489 12.51 9.11 31.23
C LEU A 489 13.96 9.51 31.55
N LEU A 490 14.78 9.75 30.53
CA LEU A 490 16.15 10.23 30.68
C LEU A 490 16.19 11.77 30.75
N PRO A 491 17.13 12.36 31.51
CA PRO A 491 17.27 13.80 31.61
C PRO A 491 17.72 14.41 30.27
N ALA A 492 17.13 15.54 29.90
CA ALA A 492 17.50 16.32 28.72
C ALA A 492 17.44 17.82 29.04
N GLN A 493 18.43 18.57 28.56
CA GLN A 493 18.60 20.00 28.84
C GLN A 493 17.50 20.85 28.20
N ASP A 494 17.17 20.57 26.93
CA ASP A 494 16.20 21.35 26.17
C ASP A 494 14.75 20.98 26.51
N ALA A 495 13.84 21.94 26.37
CA ALA A 495 12.40 21.71 26.53
C ALA A 495 11.83 20.90 25.37
N ALA A 496 10.97 19.93 25.68
CA ALA A 496 10.17 19.18 24.71
C ALA A 496 8.71 19.19 25.15
N GLU A 497 7.80 19.26 24.17
CA GLU A 497 6.37 19.30 24.43
C GLU A 497 5.85 17.95 24.92
N PRO A 498 4.86 17.94 25.84
CA PRO A 498 4.27 16.70 26.34
C PRO A 498 3.72 15.80 25.22
N HIS A 499 3.09 16.39 24.19
CA HIS A 499 2.53 15.62 23.09
C HIS A 499 3.60 14.97 22.20
N ALA A 500 4.78 15.59 22.03
CA ALA A 500 5.91 15.00 21.33
C ALA A 500 6.54 13.85 22.13
N VAL A 501 6.65 14.00 23.46
CA VAL A 501 7.14 12.93 24.37
C VAL A 501 6.21 11.72 24.36
N TRP A 502 4.89 11.93 24.47
CA TRP A 502 3.91 10.85 24.32
C TRP A 502 3.91 10.26 22.90
N GLY A 503 4.11 11.10 21.88
CA GLY A 503 4.29 10.68 20.50
C GLY A 503 5.48 9.73 20.32
N ALA A 504 6.63 10.02 20.94
CA ALA A 504 7.80 9.14 20.90
C ALA A 504 7.52 7.76 21.53
N ARG A 505 6.80 7.71 22.66
CA ARG A 505 6.38 6.44 23.27
C ARG A 505 5.42 5.66 22.39
N ALA A 506 4.41 6.33 21.84
CA ALA A 506 3.47 5.74 20.90
C ALA A 506 4.20 5.20 19.66
N PHE A 507 5.19 5.92 19.14
CA PHE A 507 6.03 5.48 18.03
C PHE A 507 6.74 4.16 18.33
N VAL A 508 7.47 4.09 19.45
CA VAL A 508 8.22 2.88 19.85
C VAL A 508 7.26 1.71 20.09
N ILE A 509 6.17 1.92 20.85
CA ILE A 509 5.20 0.87 21.15
C ILE A 509 4.52 0.37 19.86
N GLY A 510 4.12 1.28 18.97
CA GLY A 510 3.53 0.92 17.67
C GLY A 510 4.48 0.08 16.81
N CYS A 511 5.76 0.46 16.74
CA CYS A 511 6.79 -0.32 16.05
C CYS A 511 7.00 -1.71 16.67
N LEU A 512 7.06 -1.81 18.00
CA LEU A 512 7.23 -3.09 18.70
C LEU A 512 6.05 -4.03 18.47
N ILE A 513 4.82 -3.51 18.54
CA ILE A 513 3.59 -4.29 18.27
C ILE A 513 3.54 -4.72 16.79
N PHE A 514 3.96 -3.85 15.87
CA PHE A 514 4.02 -4.18 14.44
C PHE A 514 5.04 -5.31 14.18
N VAL A 515 6.25 -5.19 14.73
CA VAL A 515 7.28 -6.24 14.66
C VAL A 515 6.80 -7.54 15.27
N ALA A 516 6.22 -7.51 16.47
CA ALA A 516 5.72 -8.71 17.15
C ALA A 516 4.64 -9.45 16.35
N GLN A 517 3.74 -8.71 15.66
CA GLN A 517 2.73 -9.33 14.80
C GLN A 517 3.32 -9.97 13.54
N LEU A 518 4.36 -9.37 12.95
CA LEU A 518 5.07 -9.99 11.82
C LEU A 518 5.82 -11.25 12.25
N VAL A 519 6.45 -11.24 13.44
CA VAL A 519 7.08 -12.42 14.02
C VAL A 519 6.06 -13.53 14.28
N ALA A 520 4.87 -13.18 14.75
CA ALA A 520 3.79 -14.13 15.01
C ALA A 520 3.23 -14.84 13.76
N VAL A 521 3.59 -14.41 12.54
CA VAL A 521 3.24 -15.11 11.28
C VAL A 521 4.44 -15.78 10.61
N GLY A 522 5.58 -15.87 11.31
CA GLY A 522 6.77 -16.60 10.89
C GLY A 522 7.87 -15.73 10.27
N LEU A 523 7.81 -14.41 10.38
CA LEU A 523 8.89 -13.53 9.92
C LEU A 523 9.99 -13.44 10.99
N ASP A 524 11.25 -13.61 10.62
CA ASP A 524 12.37 -13.44 11.55
C ASP A 524 12.39 -12.01 12.10
N TRP A 525 12.63 -11.86 13.41
CA TRP A 525 12.50 -10.56 14.07
C TRP A 525 13.49 -9.52 13.52
N GLN A 526 14.66 -9.93 13.02
CA GLN A 526 15.63 -9.07 12.36
C GLN A 526 15.07 -8.53 11.04
N MET A 527 14.43 -9.39 10.24
CA MET A 527 13.78 -9.00 8.99
C MET A 527 12.57 -8.11 9.26
N ALA A 528 11.77 -8.44 10.28
CA ALA A 528 10.65 -7.61 10.74
C ALA A 528 11.12 -6.20 11.16
N ALA A 529 12.20 -6.10 11.93
CA ALA A 529 12.76 -4.83 12.38
C ALA A 529 13.30 -4.00 11.19
N LEU A 530 14.05 -4.63 10.28
CA LEU A 530 14.58 -3.98 9.07
C LEU A 530 13.45 -3.51 8.14
N TYR A 531 12.43 -4.35 7.94
CA TYR A 531 11.23 -4.02 7.17
C TYR A 531 10.50 -2.81 7.75
N THR A 532 10.34 -2.79 9.08
CA THR A 532 9.70 -1.69 9.81
C THR A 532 10.49 -0.39 9.63
N LEU A 533 11.82 -0.44 9.78
CA LEU A 533 12.69 0.73 9.58
C LEU A 533 12.52 1.33 8.17
N ILE A 534 12.58 0.49 7.12
CA ILE A 534 12.45 0.94 5.73
C ILE A 534 11.04 1.51 5.48
N THR A 535 10.01 0.92 6.07
CA THR A 535 8.64 1.44 6.02
C THR A 535 8.54 2.83 6.64
N ILE A 536 9.15 3.04 7.80
CA ILE A 536 9.19 4.37 8.44
C ILE A 536 9.96 5.39 7.60
N ILE A 537 11.10 5.01 7.01
CA ILE A 537 11.86 5.87 6.09
C ILE A 537 10.95 6.37 4.96
N LEU A 538 10.22 5.45 4.32
CA LEU A 538 9.27 5.77 3.26
C LEU A 538 8.20 6.75 3.75
N LEU A 539 7.52 6.46 4.87
CA LEU A 539 6.45 7.31 5.39
C LEU A 539 6.93 8.72 5.74
N VAL A 540 8.12 8.85 6.34
CA VAL A 540 8.71 10.14 6.72
C VAL A 540 9.03 10.98 5.49
N VAL A 541 9.70 10.40 4.48
CA VAL A 541 10.15 11.14 3.30
C VAL A 541 8.99 11.54 2.39
N ILE A 542 7.97 10.68 2.23
CA ILE A 542 6.73 11.07 1.53
C ILE A 542 6.04 12.23 2.26
N SER A 543 5.92 12.14 3.59
CA SER A 543 5.30 13.21 4.40
C SER A 543 6.06 14.52 4.27
N ARG A 544 7.39 14.44 4.19
CA ARG A 544 8.25 15.60 3.97
C ARG A 544 8.00 16.24 2.61
N LEU A 545 7.88 15.46 1.54
CA LEU A 545 7.57 15.98 0.20
C LEU A 545 6.25 16.75 0.16
N VAL A 546 5.23 16.25 0.85
CA VAL A 546 3.93 16.93 0.96
C VAL A 546 4.05 18.22 1.77
N ALA A 547 4.74 18.19 2.91
CA ALA A 547 4.91 19.34 3.80
C ALA A 547 5.77 20.47 3.18
N GLU A 548 6.87 20.10 2.52
CA GLU A 548 7.85 21.05 1.97
C GLU A 548 7.47 21.54 0.58
N ALA A 549 7.06 20.63 -0.30
CA ALA A 549 6.86 20.92 -1.71
C ALA A 549 5.40 20.85 -2.17
N GLY A 550 4.46 20.54 -1.28
CA GLY A 550 3.03 20.47 -1.63
C GLY A 550 2.73 19.45 -2.73
N VAL A 551 3.63 18.49 -2.96
CA VAL A 551 3.45 17.46 -3.98
C VAL A 551 2.39 16.50 -3.47
N PHE A 552 1.13 16.78 -3.82
CA PHE A 552 0.00 16.01 -3.30
C PHE A 552 -0.21 14.68 -4.04
N TYR A 553 0.43 14.48 -5.20
CA TYR A 553 0.35 13.24 -5.98
C TYR A 553 1.74 12.71 -6.29
N LEU A 554 2.15 11.64 -5.59
CA LEU A 554 3.48 11.06 -5.71
C LEU A 554 3.47 9.56 -5.42
N HIS A 555 4.52 8.86 -5.84
CA HIS A 555 4.71 7.44 -5.56
C HIS A 555 6.20 7.18 -5.30
N ALA A 556 6.54 6.49 -4.22
CA ALA A 556 7.95 6.27 -3.87
C ALA A 556 8.66 5.28 -4.81
N TYR A 557 7.91 4.31 -5.36
CA TYR A 557 8.38 3.35 -6.37
C TYR A 557 9.56 2.47 -5.92
N PHE A 558 9.64 2.20 -4.61
CA PHE A 558 10.46 1.14 -4.04
C PHE A 558 9.71 0.44 -2.90
N PHE A 559 10.10 -0.81 -2.61
CA PHE A 559 9.38 -1.68 -1.67
C PHE A 559 10.35 -2.24 -0.63
N PRO A 560 10.00 -2.27 0.66
CA PRO A 560 10.89 -2.80 1.69
C PRO A 560 11.33 -4.24 1.43
N CYS A 561 10.41 -5.11 0.98
CA CYS A 561 10.73 -6.50 0.65
C CYS A 561 11.81 -6.60 -0.45
N ALA A 562 11.70 -5.78 -1.50
CA ALA A 562 12.66 -5.76 -2.61
C ALA A 562 14.01 -5.18 -2.20
N LEU A 563 14.02 -4.20 -1.28
CA LEU A 563 15.25 -3.59 -0.78
C LEU A 563 16.05 -4.59 0.07
N ILE A 564 15.39 -5.26 1.02
CA ILE A 564 16.00 -6.31 1.85
C ILE A 564 16.51 -7.45 0.96
N TRP A 565 15.68 -7.90 0.02
CA TRP A 565 16.06 -8.92 -0.94
C TRP A 565 17.30 -8.52 -1.76
N GLY A 566 17.36 -7.31 -2.33
CA GLY A 566 18.51 -6.95 -3.16
C GLY A 566 19.80 -6.70 -2.36
N PHE A 567 19.72 -6.33 -1.08
CA PHE A 567 20.92 -6.21 -0.22
C PHE A 567 21.42 -7.54 0.35
N LEU A 568 20.52 -8.48 0.66
CA LEU A 568 20.89 -9.75 1.29
C LEU A 568 20.95 -10.92 0.30
N GLY A 569 20.23 -10.87 -0.82
CA GLY A 569 20.12 -11.97 -1.77
C GLY A 569 18.98 -12.95 -1.46
N ALA A 570 18.53 -13.70 -2.46
CA ALA A 570 17.39 -14.62 -2.31
C ALA A 570 17.69 -15.78 -1.35
N THR A 571 18.89 -16.38 -1.46
CA THR A 571 19.33 -17.52 -0.64
C THR A 571 19.38 -17.17 0.85
N SER A 572 19.95 -16.01 1.19
CA SER A 572 20.03 -15.50 2.56
C SER A 572 18.65 -15.23 3.17
N VAL A 573 17.78 -14.53 2.44
CA VAL A 573 16.49 -14.09 2.99
C VAL A 573 15.51 -15.24 3.11
N GLY A 574 15.46 -16.15 2.13
CA GLY A 574 14.50 -17.24 2.12
C GLY A 574 13.18 -16.90 1.43
N PRO A 575 12.61 -17.83 0.64
CA PRO A 575 11.38 -17.59 -0.11
C PRO A 575 10.18 -17.26 0.79
N ASP A 576 10.04 -17.93 1.93
CA ASP A 576 8.91 -17.70 2.86
C ASP A 576 8.98 -16.32 3.53
N GLN A 577 10.17 -15.89 3.97
CA GLN A 577 10.38 -14.55 4.52
C GLN A 577 10.06 -13.47 3.48
N LEU A 578 10.51 -13.68 2.22
CA LEU A 578 10.19 -12.79 1.10
C LEU A 578 8.68 -12.73 0.80
N LEU A 579 7.99 -13.87 0.88
CA LEU A 579 6.54 -13.94 0.69
C LEU A 579 5.82 -13.11 1.75
N ILE A 580 6.12 -13.30 3.03
CA ILE A 580 5.49 -12.56 4.13
C ILE A 580 5.73 -11.04 3.97
N MET A 581 6.98 -10.62 3.79
CA MET A 581 7.30 -9.19 3.57
C MET A 581 6.66 -8.64 2.30
N GLY A 582 6.58 -9.44 1.24
CA GLY A 582 5.96 -9.06 -0.03
C GLY A 582 4.44 -8.92 0.07
N MET A 583 3.77 -9.75 0.88
CA MET A 583 2.34 -9.62 1.16
C MET A 583 2.04 -8.34 1.96
N VAL A 584 2.83 -8.04 3.00
CA VAL A 584 2.72 -6.78 3.75
C VAL A 584 2.96 -5.58 2.85
N SER A 585 3.96 -5.66 1.95
CA SER A 585 4.24 -4.61 0.98
C SER A 585 3.11 -4.44 -0.04
N SER A 586 2.49 -5.54 -0.48
CA SER A 586 1.37 -5.53 -1.41
C SER A 586 0.15 -4.82 -0.83
N VAL A 587 -0.12 -5.02 0.46
CA VAL A 587 -1.27 -4.39 1.12
C VAL A 587 -1.02 -2.93 1.47
N LEU A 588 0.15 -2.62 2.05
CA LEU A 588 0.40 -1.32 2.68
C LEU A 588 1.15 -0.32 1.80
N LEU A 589 1.99 -0.80 0.88
CA LEU A 589 3.03 0.03 0.26
C LEU A 589 3.12 -0.12 -1.27
N ILE A 590 2.29 -0.95 -1.89
CA ILE A 590 2.31 -1.13 -3.34
C ILE A 590 1.91 0.15 -4.07
N ASP A 591 1.04 0.95 -3.43
CA ASP A 591 0.65 2.28 -3.90
C ASP A 591 0.58 3.27 -2.72
N PRO A 592 1.71 3.89 -2.33
CA PRO A 592 1.77 4.75 -1.15
C PRO A 592 1.25 6.18 -1.42
N ARG A 593 0.57 6.44 -2.54
CA ARG A 593 0.07 7.78 -2.92
C ARG A 593 -1.02 8.33 -1.99
N GLU A 594 -1.54 7.47 -1.12
CA GLU A 594 -2.48 7.79 -0.05
C GLU A 594 -2.02 7.24 1.30
N ALA A 595 -0.71 7.14 1.53
CA ALA A 595 -0.18 6.74 2.83
C ALA A 595 -0.75 7.60 3.98
N LEU A 596 -0.88 7.02 5.16
CA LEU A 596 -1.47 7.70 6.33
C LEU A 596 -0.69 8.94 6.78
N MET A 597 0.63 8.83 6.94
CA MET A 597 1.44 9.84 7.62
C MET A 597 1.38 11.26 6.99
N PRO A 598 1.35 11.41 5.65
CA PRO A 598 1.14 12.73 5.02
C PRO A 598 -0.19 13.41 5.38
N TYR A 599 -1.29 12.64 5.52
CA TYR A 599 -2.57 13.17 5.96
C TYR A 599 -2.53 13.60 7.42
N VAL A 600 -1.87 12.80 8.28
CA VAL A 600 -1.65 13.12 9.69
C VAL A 600 -0.88 14.42 9.82
N VAL A 601 0.26 14.54 9.14
CA VAL A 601 1.11 15.73 9.15
C VAL A 601 0.34 16.97 8.69
N SER A 602 -0.43 16.87 7.61
CA SER A 602 -1.28 17.97 7.12
C SER A 602 -2.38 18.35 8.13
N GLY A 603 -3.02 17.36 8.75
CA GLY A 603 -4.08 17.57 9.75
C GLY A 603 -3.56 18.19 11.06
N LEU A 604 -2.36 17.77 11.53
CA LEU A 604 -1.70 18.35 12.69
C LEU A 604 -1.30 19.82 12.42
N GLN A 605 -0.75 20.11 11.24
CA GLN A 605 -0.42 21.48 10.85
C GLN A 605 -1.67 22.36 10.75
N LEU A 606 -2.77 21.85 10.20
CA LEU A 606 -4.04 22.58 10.10
C LEU A 606 -4.60 22.92 11.50
N ALA A 607 -4.53 21.97 12.43
CA ALA A 607 -4.92 22.19 13.82
C ALA A 607 -4.05 23.26 14.48
N ASP A 608 -2.74 23.21 14.30
CA ASP A 608 -1.78 24.13 14.90
C ASP A 608 -1.94 25.57 14.39
N ARG A 609 -2.05 25.75 13.06
CA ARG A 609 -2.33 27.06 12.43
C ARG A 609 -3.65 27.68 12.91
N SER A 610 -4.62 26.84 13.26
CA SER A 610 -5.92 27.24 13.81
C SER A 610 -5.94 27.36 15.34
N LYS A 611 -4.77 27.30 16.00
CA LYS A 611 -4.58 27.38 17.46
C LYS A 611 -5.34 26.30 18.22
N VAL A 612 -5.48 25.11 17.63
CA VAL A 612 -6.08 23.92 18.26
C VAL A 612 -4.98 23.02 18.82
N LYS A 613 -5.26 22.36 19.95
CA LYS A 613 -4.30 21.48 20.63
C LYS A 613 -3.96 20.25 19.77
N VAL A 614 -2.77 20.25 19.17
CA VAL A 614 -2.21 19.18 18.31
C VAL A 614 -2.35 17.78 18.93
N GLY A 615 -1.96 17.60 20.20
CA GLY A 615 -2.05 16.30 20.86
C GLY A 615 -3.48 15.74 20.98
N ARG A 616 -4.49 16.60 21.20
CA ARG A 616 -5.90 16.16 21.23
C ARG A 616 -6.41 15.83 19.82
N THR A 617 -5.99 16.59 18.81
CA THR A 617 -6.30 16.27 17.42
C THR A 617 -5.77 14.90 17.05
N ALA A 618 -4.54 14.56 17.42
CA ALA A 618 -3.95 13.23 17.18
C ALA A 618 -4.77 12.10 17.84
N THR A 619 -5.20 12.26 19.10
CA THR A 619 -6.00 11.23 19.79
C THR A 619 -7.35 11.00 19.13
N TRP A 620 -8.06 12.07 18.75
CA TRP A 620 -9.33 11.94 18.05
C TRP A 620 -9.14 11.48 16.60
N GLY A 621 -8.01 11.80 15.99
CA GLY A 621 -7.61 11.29 14.68
C GLY A 621 -7.44 9.78 14.68
N MET A 622 -6.81 9.20 15.70
CA MET A 622 -6.79 7.75 15.90
C MET A 622 -8.21 7.17 16.04
N GLY A 623 -9.10 7.85 16.79
CA GLY A 623 -10.52 7.49 16.85
C GLY A 623 -11.21 7.51 15.49
N ALA A 624 -10.89 8.48 14.62
CA ALA A 624 -11.40 8.57 13.26
C ALA A 624 -10.92 7.41 12.38
N ILE A 625 -9.67 6.95 12.54
CA ILE A 625 -9.14 5.78 11.84
C ILE A 625 -9.87 4.50 12.27
N VAL A 626 -10.06 4.29 13.57
CA VAL A 626 -10.80 3.12 14.10
C VAL A 626 -12.24 3.09 13.58
N LEU A 627 -12.93 4.24 13.65
CA LEU A 627 -14.27 4.39 13.08
C LEU A 627 -14.26 4.15 11.56
N GLY A 628 -13.26 4.67 10.87
CA GLY A 628 -13.07 4.48 9.43
C GLY A 628 -12.98 3.00 9.06
N PHE A 629 -12.20 2.19 9.79
CA PHE A 629 -12.13 0.75 9.57
C PHE A 629 -13.49 0.05 9.76
N ALA A 630 -14.20 0.41 10.83
CA ALA A 630 -15.51 -0.15 11.15
C ALA A 630 -16.56 0.12 10.05
N VAL A 631 -16.37 1.17 9.25
CA VAL A 631 -17.28 1.54 8.14
C VAL A 631 -16.75 1.10 6.78
N ALA A 632 -15.47 1.33 6.49
CA ALA A 632 -14.87 1.11 5.18
C ALA A 632 -14.86 -0.38 4.80
N ILE A 633 -14.48 -1.28 5.72
CA ILE A 633 -14.39 -2.72 5.43
C ILE A 633 -15.78 -3.27 5.07
N PRO A 634 -16.83 -3.11 5.90
CA PRO A 634 -18.11 -3.70 5.58
C PRO A 634 -18.78 -3.04 4.36
N ALA A 635 -18.62 -1.72 4.17
CA ALA A 635 -19.12 -1.05 2.98
C ALA A 635 -18.46 -1.56 1.70
N THR A 636 -17.13 -1.75 1.71
CA THR A 636 -16.38 -2.26 0.55
C THR A 636 -16.77 -3.69 0.22
N LEU A 637 -16.82 -4.56 1.23
CA LEU A 637 -17.22 -5.95 1.06
C LEU A 637 -18.66 -6.05 0.56
N TYR A 638 -19.59 -5.24 1.07
CA TYR A 638 -20.97 -5.23 0.60
C TYR A 638 -21.05 -4.98 -0.91
N TRP A 639 -20.38 -3.94 -1.42
CA TRP A 639 -20.43 -3.62 -2.85
C TRP A 639 -19.72 -4.67 -3.71
N GLN A 640 -18.62 -5.25 -3.23
CA GLN A 640 -17.90 -6.31 -3.95
C GLN A 640 -18.70 -7.61 -4.01
N TYR A 641 -19.35 -8.02 -2.93
CA TYR A 641 -20.24 -9.19 -2.94
C TYR A 641 -21.55 -8.92 -3.67
N ARG A 642 -22.04 -7.68 -3.73
CA ARG A 642 -23.24 -7.36 -4.51
C ARG A 642 -22.98 -7.50 -6.01
N TYR A 643 -21.96 -6.83 -6.53
CA TYR A 643 -21.75 -6.68 -7.98
C TYR A 643 -20.62 -7.54 -8.56
N GLY A 644 -19.82 -8.18 -7.71
CA GLY A 644 -18.60 -8.89 -8.09
C GLY A 644 -17.37 -7.98 -8.10
N ALA A 645 -16.31 -8.40 -7.41
CA ALA A 645 -15.06 -7.66 -7.28
C ALA A 645 -14.36 -7.40 -8.61
N ILE A 646 -14.54 -8.29 -9.61
CA ILE A 646 -13.98 -8.07 -10.95
C ILE A 646 -14.69 -6.92 -11.67
N ARG A 647 -16.01 -6.76 -11.47
CA ARG A 647 -16.82 -5.70 -12.07
C ARG A 647 -16.60 -4.36 -11.37
N THR A 648 -16.54 -4.37 -10.05
CA THR A 648 -16.29 -3.19 -9.19
C THR A 648 -14.82 -2.99 -8.87
N GLY A 649 -13.92 -3.55 -9.67
CA GLY A 649 -12.49 -3.41 -9.53
C GLY A 649 -11.87 -2.82 -10.79
N ASP A 650 -10.54 -2.73 -10.79
CA ASP A 650 -9.76 -2.36 -11.97
C ASP A 650 -8.66 -3.39 -12.27
N GLY A 651 -8.03 -3.24 -13.43
CA GLY A 651 -6.96 -4.15 -13.86
C GLY A 651 -5.76 -4.19 -12.90
N TRP A 652 -5.55 -3.14 -12.10
CA TRP A 652 -4.47 -3.09 -11.11
C TRP A 652 -4.78 -3.96 -9.89
N THR A 653 -5.96 -3.76 -9.30
CA THR A 653 -6.41 -4.39 -8.05
C THR A 653 -6.86 -5.82 -8.21
N CYS A 654 -7.38 -6.19 -9.37
CA CYS A 654 -7.83 -7.55 -9.66
C CYS A 654 -6.78 -8.36 -10.44
N GLY A 655 -6.07 -7.70 -11.35
CA GLY A 655 -5.19 -8.34 -12.33
C GLY A 655 -3.70 -8.20 -12.05
N GLY A 656 -3.24 -7.28 -11.20
CA GLY A 656 -1.81 -7.06 -10.93
C GLY A 656 -1.42 -7.43 -9.51
N VAL A 657 -1.84 -6.60 -8.55
CA VAL A 657 -1.41 -6.64 -7.14
C VAL A 657 -1.58 -8.03 -6.49
N PRO A 658 -2.71 -8.76 -6.66
CA PRO A 658 -2.88 -10.09 -6.07
C PRO A 658 -1.93 -11.15 -6.61
N LYS A 659 -1.17 -10.89 -7.69
CA LYS A 659 -0.27 -11.86 -8.32
C LYS A 659 1.21 -11.56 -8.14
N PHE A 660 1.61 -10.29 -7.98
CA PHE A 660 3.02 -9.89 -8.04
C PHE A 660 3.90 -10.66 -7.04
N VAL A 661 3.51 -10.72 -5.76
CA VAL A 661 4.30 -11.40 -4.73
C VAL A 661 4.35 -12.91 -4.92
N PHE A 662 3.22 -13.54 -5.26
CA PHE A 662 3.12 -14.98 -5.45
C PHE A 662 3.90 -15.45 -6.69
N ASN A 663 3.82 -14.67 -7.78
CA ASN A 663 4.67 -14.90 -8.95
C ASN A 663 6.15 -14.75 -8.62
N ALA A 664 6.53 -13.67 -7.91
CA ALA A 664 7.90 -13.46 -7.48
C ALA A 664 8.41 -14.62 -6.61
N ASN A 665 7.61 -15.08 -5.65
CA ASN A 665 7.94 -16.21 -4.79
C ASN A 665 8.11 -17.52 -5.59
N SER A 666 7.20 -17.81 -6.52
CA SER A 666 7.31 -19.00 -7.40
C SER A 666 8.58 -19.00 -8.26
N VAL A 667 9.02 -17.82 -8.70
CA VAL A 667 10.25 -17.66 -9.49
C VAL A 667 11.47 -17.86 -8.60
N VAL A 668 11.48 -17.25 -7.41
CA VAL A 668 12.57 -17.41 -6.43
C VAL A 668 12.74 -18.87 -6.02
N ARG A 669 11.67 -19.58 -5.65
CA ARG A 669 11.74 -21.00 -5.26
C ARG A 669 12.35 -21.87 -6.36
N ARG A 670 11.84 -21.75 -7.60
CA ARG A 670 12.39 -22.47 -8.77
C ARG A 670 13.85 -22.12 -9.05
N THR A 671 14.23 -20.86 -8.83
CA THR A 671 15.62 -20.42 -9.05
C THR A 671 16.55 -21.03 -8.02
N LEU A 672 16.17 -21.03 -6.73
CA LEU A 672 16.94 -21.64 -5.65
C LEU A 672 17.02 -23.17 -5.80
N GLU A 673 15.93 -23.81 -6.23
CA GLU A 673 15.88 -25.24 -6.53
C GLU A 673 16.85 -25.60 -7.67
N ALA A 674 16.80 -24.86 -8.78
CA ALA A 674 17.72 -25.04 -9.91
C ALA A 674 19.19 -24.79 -9.54
N GLN A 675 19.45 -23.95 -8.52
CA GLN A 675 20.78 -23.68 -7.98
C GLN A 675 21.21 -24.69 -6.90
N GLY A 676 20.34 -25.59 -6.45
CA GLY A 676 20.62 -26.51 -5.34
C GLY A 676 20.76 -25.82 -3.97
N THR A 677 20.28 -24.60 -3.81
CA THR A 677 20.42 -23.79 -2.58
C THR A 677 19.11 -23.60 -1.81
N LEU A 678 18.02 -24.22 -2.26
CA LEU A 678 16.71 -24.09 -1.62
C LEU A 678 16.69 -24.63 -0.18
N SER A 679 17.25 -25.82 0.06
CA SER A 679 17.31 -26.43 1.39
C SER A 679 18.15 -25.61 2.38
N LEU A 680 19.28 -25.07 1.91
CA LEU A 680 20.08 -24.13 2.70
C LEU A 680 19.25 -22.88 3.05
N SER A 681 18.57 -22.30 2.06
CA SER A 681 17.77 -21.09 2.24
C SER A 681 16.62 -21.25 3.25
N GLU A 682 16.01 -22.43 3.29
CA GLU A 682 14.90 -22.78 4.20
C GLU A 682 15.36 -23.09 5.62
N THR A 683 16.62 -23.47 5.82
CA THR A 683 17.20 -23.81 7.13
C THR A 683 17.91 -22.64 7.83
N LEU A 684 18.25 -21.57 7.08
CA LEU A 684 18.85 -20.38 7.67
C LEU A 684 17.88 -19.68 8.62
N GLU A 685 18.36 -19.31 9.81
CA GLU A 685 17.56 -18.59 10.81
C GLU A 685 18.27 -17.37 11.38
N GLY A 686 17.48 -16.32 11.63
CA GLY A 686 17.91 -15.15 12.39
C GLY A 686 19.17 -14.48 11.85
N TRP A 687 20.24 -14.46 12.65
CA TRP A 687 21.50 -13.78 12.30
C TRP A 687 22.33 -14.52 11.26
N GLN A 688 22.15 -15.84 11.09
CA GLN A 688 22.90 -16.64 10.11
C GLN A 688 22.68 -16.13 8.68
N ARG A 689 21.47 -15.63 8.40
CA ARG A 689 21.11 -15.02 7.11
C ARG A 689 22.10 -13.93 6.68
N PHE A 690 22.57 -13.10 7.61
CA PHE A 690 23.49 -12.00 7.28
C PHE A 690 24.90 -12.47 6.92
N GLY A 691 25.29 -13.67 7.37
CA GLY A 691 26.57 -14.29 6.99
C GLY A 691 26.57 -14.77 5.54
N GLU A 692 25.42 -15.28 5.07
CA GLU A 692 25.22 -15.79 3.72
C GLU A 692 24.72 -14.71 2.73
N ALA A 693 24.92 -13.43 3.04
CA ALA A 693 24.40 -12.34 2.24
C ALA A 693 25.13 -12.22 0.90
N ILE A 694 24.38 -12.28 -0.20
CA ILE A 694 24.88 -12.11 -1.58
C ILE A 694 24.10 -10.97 -2.24
N PRO A 695 24.59 -9.72 -2.13
CA PRO A 695 23.88 -8.55 -2.66
C PRO A 695 23.80 -8.55 -4.20
N THR A 696 22.71 -8.03 -4.73
CA THR A 696 22.55 -7.81 -6.18
C THR A 696 23.35 -6.57 -6.59
N GLY A 697 24.58 -6.76 -7.10
CA GLY A 697 25.56 -5.68 -7.33
C GLY A 697 25.00 -4.47 -8.10
N GLN A 698 24.29 -4.67 -9.21
CA GLN A 698 23.72 -3.56 -9.99
C GLN A 698 22.68 -2.74 -9.20
N CYS A 699 21.88 -3.39 -8.36
CA CYS A 699 20.90 -2.74 -7.50
C CYS A 699 21.61 -1.90 -6.43
N VAL A 700 22.61 -2.47 -5.75
CA VAL A 700 23.40 -1.76 -4.72
C VAL A 700 24.13 -0.55 -5.31
N ILE A 701 24.69 -0.66 -6.52
CA ILE A 701 25.31 0.47 -7.23
C ILE A 701 24.28 1.56 -7.50
N GLY A 702 23.10 1.22 -8.03
CA GLY A 702 22.02 2.19 -8.26
C GLY A 702 21.63 2.93 -6.98
N PHE A 703 21.47 2.19 -5.88
CA PHE A 703 21.21 2.77 -4.55
C PHE A 703 22.32 3.74 -4.13
N ALA A 704 23.59 3.30 -4.18
CA ALA A 704 24.73 4.11 -3.73
C ALA A 704 24.90 5.39 -4.55
N VAL A 705 24.67 5.33 -5.87
CA VAL A 705 24.72 6.49 -6.76
C VAL A 705 23.67 7.54 -6.35
N MET A 706 22.40 7.16 -6.22
CA MET A 706 21.34 8.11 -5.88
C MET A 706 21.44 8.62 -4.45
N PHE A 707 21.80 7.74 -3.51
CA PHE A 707 22.10 8.12 -2.13
C PHE A 707 23.18 9.21 -2.08
N SER A 708 24.29 9.00 -2.80
CA SER A 708 25.40 9.96 -2.86
C SER A 708 25.01 11.27 -3.55
N LEU A 709 24.22 11.21 -4.63
CA LEU A 709 23.73 12.41 -5.33
C LEU A 709 22.84 13.29 -4.46
N VAL A 710 21.94 12.69 -3.65
CA VAL A 710 21.11 13.45 -2.70
C VAL A 710 21.96 14.15 -1.66
N LEU A 711 22.94 13.46 -1.07
CA LEU A 711 23.85 14.06 -0.09
C LEU A 711 24.70 15.18 -0.73
N LEU A 712 25.24 14.94 -1.93
CA LEU A 712 26.03 15.91 -2.67
C LEU A 712 25.21 17.17 -2.97
N PHE A 713 24.00 17.05 -3.51
CA PHE A 713 23.17 18.22 -3.84
C PHE A 713 22.70 18.96 -2.59
N THR A 714 22.46 18.24 -1.49
CA THR A 714 22.16 18.86 -0.20
C THR A 714 23.36 19.68 0.29
N PHE A 715 24.57 19.11 0.22
CA PHE A 715 25.80 19.80 0.58
C PHE A 715 26.07 21.03 -0.31
N LEU A 716 25.97 20.88 -1.63
CA LEU A 716 26.19 21.96 -2.59
C LEU A 716 25.22 23.12 -2.34
N ARG A 717 23.95 22.82 -2.07
CA ARG A 717 22.95 23.85 -1.73
C ARG A 717 23.26 24.56 -0.42
N HIS A 718 23.76 23.83 0.58
CA HIS A 718 24.18 24.44 1.84
C HIS A 718 25.44 25.31 1.67
N ARG A 719 26.32 24.97 0.71
CA ARG A 719 27.58 25.68 0.46
C ARG A 719 27.45 26.87 -0.51
N PHE A 720 26.55 26.76 -1.49
CA PHE A 720 26.37 27.71 -2.58
C PHE A 720 24.91 28.18 -2.66
N ALA A 721 24.66 29.42 -2.25
CA ALA A 721 23.31 30.00 -2.23
C ALA A 721 22.66 30.17 -3.62
N TRP A 722 23.46 30.16 -4.70
CA TRP A 722 22.98 30.29 -6.08
C TRP A 722 22.65 28.94 -6.73
N TRP A 723 22.90 27.82 -6.05
CA TRP A 723 22.68 26.49 -6.62
C TRP A 723 21.20 26.27 -6.99
N PRO A 724 20.85 26.00 -8.26
CA PRO A 724 19.48 26.08 -8.74
C PRO A 724 18.66 24.80 -8.54
N LEU A 725 19.31 23.66 -8.25
CA LEU A 725 18.66 22.35 -8.22
C LEU A 725 18.45 21.85 -6.80
N HIS A 726 17.22 21.44 -6.52
CA HIS A 726 16.81 20.94 -5.22
C HIS A 726 16.99 19.42 -5.14
N PRO A 727 17.48 18.87 -4.00
CA PRO A 727 17.58 17.42 -3.79
C PRO A 727 16.28 16.63 -3.97
N LEU A 728 15.11 17.29 -3.91
CA LEU A 728 13.80 16.65 -4.08
C LEU A 728 13.60 16.12 -5.51
N LEU A 729 14.36 16.63 -6.48
CA LEU A 729 14.39 16.10 -7.85
C LEU A 729 14.63 14.59 -7.86
N PHE A 730 15.52 14.10 -7.01
CA PHE A 730 15.88 12.67 -6.94
C PHE A 730 14.82 11.80 -6.26
N LEU A 731 13.85 12.40 -5.55
CA LEU A 731 12.77 11.66 -4.90
C LEU A 731 11.57 11.41 -5.83
N VAL A 732 11.39 12.26 -6.84
CA VAL A 732 10.27 12.15 -7.79
C VAL A 732 10.67 11.49 -9.12
N LEU A 733 11.94 11.66 -9.52
CA LEU A 733 12.55 11.16 -10.78
C LEU A 733 11.53 11.10 -11.93
N ALA A 734 11.30 9.93 -12.52
CA ALA A 734 10.33 9.71 -13.58
C ALA A 734 9.23 8.73 -13.18
N THR A 735 8.69 8.89 -11.96
CA THR A 735 7.46 8.20 -11.56
C THR A 735 6.31 8.59 -12.49
N TRP A 736 5.25 7.79 -12.54
CA TRP A 736 4.09 8.11 -13.40
C TRP A 736 3.47 9.46 -13.03
N GLN A 737 3.33 9.73 -11.73
CA GLN A 737 2.82 10.98 -11.16
C GLN A 737 3.72 12.16 -11.53
N SER A 738 5.04 12.04 -11.33
CA SER A 738 5.98 13.12 -11.68
C SER A 738 5.92 13.46 -13.17
N ARG A 739 5.80 12.46 -14.05
CA ARG A 739 5.67 12.67 -15.50
C ARG A 739 4.38 13.41 -15.88
N MET A 740 3.29 13.18 -15.16
CA MET A 740 2.03 13.88 -15.41
C MET A 740 2.04 15.33 -14.94
N LEU A 741 2.61 15.61 -13.77
CA LEU A 741 2.57 16.95 -13.17
C LEU A 741 3.70 17.87 -13.66
N ALA A 742 4.78 17.30 -14.21
CA ALA A 742 5.99 18.04 -14.57
C ALA A 742 5.75 19.27 -15.43
N PHE A 743 4.96 19.14 -16.52
CA PHE A 743 4.67 20.27 -17.39
C PHE A 743 3.91 21.39 -16.66
N SER A 744 2.97 21.04 -15.78
CA SER A 744 2.22 22.02 -14.99
C SER A 744 3.09 22.71 -13.92
N PHE A 745 4.07 21.99 -13.34
CA PHE A 745 5.08 22.59 -12.48
C PHE A 745 5.99 23.56 -13.25
N LEU A 746 6.42 23.23 -14.47
CA LEU A 746 7.18 24.13 -15.34
C LEU A 746 6.39 25.38 -15.71
N LEU A 747 5.09 25.23 -16.02
CA LEU A 747 4.23 26.37 -16.32
C LEU A 747 4.02 27.27 -15.10
N GLY A 748 3.76 26.70 -13.93
CA GLY A 748 3.66 27.45 -12.68
C GLY A 748 4.97 28.13 -12.27
N TRP A 749 6.11 27.46 -12.48
CA TRP A 749 7.45 28.03 -12.32
C TRP A 749 7.67 29.23 -13.25
N LEU A 750 7.31 29.10 -14.53
CA LEU A 750 7.45 30.17 -15.51
C LEU A 750 6.60 31.39 -15.11
N ILE A 751 5.32 31.16 -14.80
CA ILE A 751 4.39 32.21 -14.35
C ILE A 751 4.94 32.91 -13.10
N LYS A 752 5.35 32.15 -12.07
CA LYS A 752 5.89 32.72 -10.84
C LYS A 752 7.13 33.56 -11.14
N THR A 753 8.07 33.01 -11.91
CA THR A 753 9.33 33.68 -12.26
C THR A 753 9.08 34.99 -12.99
N CYS A 754 8.19 35.00 -13.98
CA CYS A 754 7.79 36.22 -14.68
C CYS A 754 7.16 37.25 -13.74
N VAL A 755 6.22 36.82 -12.89
CA VAL A 755 5.56 37.73 -11.94
C VAL A 755 6.57 38.34 -10.96
N THR A 756 7.45 37.53 -10.38
CA THR A 756 8.43 38.01 -9.41
C THR A 756 9.51 38.87 -10.07
N LYS A 757 9.93 38.54 -11.30
CA LYS A 757 11.00 39.25 -12.02
C LYS A 757 10.53 40.60 -12.57
N TYR A 758 9.32 40.67 -13.13
CA TYR A 758 8.83 41.87 -13.80
C TYR A 758 7.86 42.70 -12.93
N GLY A 759 7.11 42.08 -12.02
CA GLY A 759 6.13 42.76 -11.17
C GLY A 759 6.50 42.85 -9.69
N GLY A 760 7.56 42.18 -9.26
CA GLY A 760 8.03 42.17 -7.87
C GLY A 760 7.02 41.59 -6.86
N ALA A 761 7.27 41.86 -5.57
CA ALA A 761 6.45 41.34 -4.47
C ALA A 761 5.00 41.86 -4.48
N SER A 762 4.77 43.09 -5.00
CA SER A 762 3.43 43.69 -5.06
C SER A 762 2.52 42.93 -6.02
N LEU A 763 2.99 42.63 -7.24
CA LEU A 763 2.22 41.83 -8.18
C LEU A 763 2.03 40.40 -7.64
N TYR A 764 3.03 39.85 -6.95
CA TYR A 764 2.93 38.54 -6.32
C TYR A 764 1.75 38.45 -5.35
N GLN A 765 1.64 39.41 -4.42
CA GLN A 765 0.54 39.44 -3.45
C GLN A 765 -0.82 39.70 -4.11
N LYS A 766 -0.87 40.52 -5.17
CA LYS A 766 -2.12 40.79 -5.91
C LYS A 766 -2.64 39.56 -6.65
N LEU A 767 -1.76 38.70 -7.17
CA LEU A 767 -2.14 37.48 -7.88
C LEU A 767 -2.33 36.26 -6.97
N LYS A 768 -1.96 36.34 -5.68
CA LYS A 768 -2.21 35.27 -4.69
C LYS A 768 -3.64 34.72 -4.74
N PRO A 769 -4.70 35.55 -4.73
CA PRO A 769 -6.09 35.06 -4.76
C PRO A 769 -6.49 34.38 -6.07
N LEU A 770 -5.89 34.79 -7.20
CA LEU A 770 -6.11 34.14 -8.50
C LEU A 770 -5.63 32.68 -8.44
N MET A 771 -4.44 32.44 -7.90
CA MET A 771 -3.85 31.10 -7.81
C MET A 771 -4.62 30.18 -6.85
N ILE A 772 -5.12 30.72 -5.74
CA ILE A 772 -6.05 30.00 -4.85
C ILE A 772 -7.35 29.68 -5.60
N GLY A 773 -7.85 30.60 -6.42
CA GLY A 773 -9.04 30.39 -7.24
C GLY A 773 -8.87 29.31 -8.31
N LEU A 774 -7.68 29.13 -8.88
CA LEU A 774 -7.38 28.05 -9.83
C LEU A 774 -7.54 26.67 -9.16
N VAL A 775 -6.95 26.50 -7.97
CA VAL A 775 -7.07 25.27 -7.16
C VAL A 775 -8.53 25.03 -6.79
N ALA A 776 -9.20 26.05 -6.24
CA ALA A 776 -10.60 25.95 -5.82
C ALA A 776 -11.55 25.64 -6.99
N GLY A 777 -11.32 26.23 -8.16
CA GLY A 777 -12.10 25.99 -9.37
C GLY A 777 -11.99 24.55 -9.86
N GLU A 778 -10.78 23.98 -9.84
CA GLU A 778 -10.55 22.59 -10.25
C GLU A 778 -11.14 21.59 -9.23
N MET A 779 -11.05 21.88 -7.93
CA MET A 779 -11.72 21.10 -6.87
C MET A 779 -13.26 21.11 -7.03
N LEU A 780 -13.84 22.27 -7.34
CA LEU A 780 -15.28 22.40 -7.60
C LEU A 780 -15.70 21.67 -8.88
N ALA A 781 -14.87 21.78 -9.93
CA ALA A 781 -15.06 21.07 -11.19
C ALA A 781 -14.99 19.55 -11.04
N ALA A 782 -14.30 19.03 -10.02
CA ALA A 782 -14.32 17.62 -9.70
C ALA A 782 -15.60 17.22 -8.92
N ILE A 783 -15.93 17.94 -7.83
CA ILE A 783 -17.03 17.54 -6.93
C ILE A 783 -18.44 17.77 -7.51
N ILE A 784 -18.65 18.80 -8.34
CA ILE A 784 -19.98 19.12 -8.89
C ILE A 784 -20.46 18.02 -9.84
N PRO A 785 -19.69 17.57 -10.85
CA PRO A 785 -20.05 16.43 -11.68
C PRO A 785 -20.31 15.14 -10.88
N MET A 786 -19.61 14.94 -9.76
CA MET A 786 -19.85 13.77 -8.89
C MET A 786 -21.22 13.83 -8.21
N ILE A 787 -21.62 15.02 -7.72
CA ILE A 787 -22.95 15.23 -7.15
C ILE A 787 -24.03 15.04 -8.22
N ILE A 788 -23.80 15.57 -9.44
CA ILE A 788 -24.72 15.39 -10.58
C ILE A 788 -24.84 13.90 -10.94
N GLY A 789 -23.70 13.19 -11.04
CA GLY A 789 -23.66 11.77 -11.35
C GLY A 789 -24.33 10.91 -10.28
N ALA A 790 -24.17 11.25 -9.01
CA ALA A 790 -24.88 10.58 -7.92
C ALA A 790 -26.40 10.80 -8.00
N ALA A 791 -26.83 12.04 -8.25
CA ALA A 791 -28.25 12.35 -8.45
C ALA A 791 -28.83 11.60 -9.65
N TYR A 792 -28.09 11.54 -10.77
CA TYR A 792 -28.46 10.74 -11.94
C TYR A 792 -28.66 9.28 -11.56
N TYR A 793 -27.67 8.66 -10.92
CA TYR A 793 -27.72 7.25 -10.51
C TYR A 793 -28.91 6.94 -9.60
N PHE A 794 -29.19 7.77 -8.60
CA PHE A 794 -30.33 7.53 -7.69
C PHE A 794 -31.69 7.76 -8.35
N ILE A 795 -31.76 8.48 -9.47
CA ILE A 795 -33.00 8.71 -10.23
C ILE A 795 -33.21 7.61 -11.28
N THR A 796 -32.15 7.19 -11.98
CA THR A 796 -32.25 6.28 -13.14
C THR A 796 -31.90 4.83 -12.81
N GLY A 797 -31.13 4.59 -11.73
CA GLY A 797 -30.52 3.29 -11.43
C GLY A 797 -29.25 2.99 -12.25
N GLU A 798 -28.88 3.86 -13.19
CA GLU A 798 -27.76 3.64 -14.11
C GLU A 798 -26.51 4.45 -13.74
N PRO A 799 -25.31 3.90 -13.93
CA PRO A 799 -24.08 4.65 -13.70
C PRO A 799 -23.98 5.83 -14.68
N PRO A 800 -23.53 7.02 -14.23
CA PRO A 800 -23.36 8.17 -15.10
C PRO A 800 -22.18 7.98 -16.05
N GLU A 801 -22.14 8.78 -17.11
CA GLU A 801 -20.97 8.86 -17.99
C GLU A 801 -19.70 9.27 -17.21
N SER A 802 -18.59 8.59 -17.50
CA SER A 802 -17.36 8.73 -16.71
C SER A 802 -16.63 10.03 -17.04
N PHE A 803 -16.49 10.89 -16.02
CA PHE A 803 -15.73 12.12 -16.09
C PHE A 803 -14.75 12.23 -14.93
N SER A 804 -13.47 12.46 -15.25
CA SER A 804 -12.42 12.68 -14.26
C SER A 804 -11.59 13.91 -14.60
N VAL A 805 -11.42 14.79 -13.61
CA VAL A 805 -10.53 15.95 -13.69
C VAL A 805 -9.06 15.53 -13.51
N TYR A 806 -8.82 14.54 -12.65
CA TYR A 806 -7.50 13.96 -12.38
C TYR A 806 -7.44 12.54 -12.96
N ARG A 807 -7.09 12.40 -14.24
CA ARG A 807 -7.02 11.10 -14.91
C ARG A 807 -5.60 10.74 -15.32
#